data_AF-A0A7L4AMR5-F1
#
_entry.id   AF-A0A7L4AMR5-F1
#
_cell.length_a   1.000
_cell.length_b   1.000
_cell.length_c   1.000
_cell.angle_alpha   90.00
_cell.angle_beta   90.00
_cell.angle_gamma   90.00
#
_symmetry.space_group_name_H-M   'P 1'
#
loop_
_entity.id
_entity.type
_entity.pdbx_description
1 polymer ?
#
loop_
_entity_poly.entity_id
_entity_poly.type
_entity_poly.pdbx_seq_one_letter_code
_entity_poly.pdbx_strand_id
1 'polypeptide(L)'
;ERASESIHQLKYALEERQFAEDEGEAGFDQCSVDKGSGDVDRGNDGSRNAAWQELRHSHAVNQLKILLQHQERMESEVSPSRKKMSFCKPPEGATGDLPALSDLVPIINDQSQYINHLEAEVKFCKEELSGMKDRVQVVVLENEELHQKLKFLTAERMMREQTLLDASANTQSSWPLGGNDCRIHQPVTSSPAHNKDQAFVTAAVGEIEKWHVELEKLKLLYQEKVNILDAQIQSLRKDLAESQKTCKDLEGRLKHQKSLVSATNSSRVGGLCLKCAQHEAVLAQTHSNVHMQTIERVTKERDDLMDALVSLRRNMKEVQQRESSACEQVKQAVQMAEEAHLEKTKALVQCEQLKSEMERQKNRLERELAAQLNKRTDEKEALREEMKKEREDLAAMVMAMSENVAMLEAQVERITREKNSLANQLEESQHQLASHEMEMNKVCGEMRYQLNQTKMKKDEAEKELREYRTKTIRELEIKDQKIEKLGLELNGNKQRLEQAQQDVTGAREECLKLTELLSKSEHQLHLTRYPLSYYMLSLLTDGLNDRKVASARIALAEEEMFSGIQQERRCEQVQVNELDSLLTSQNTFIAKLKEECCLLARKLEQMSEKYRSEVNQLSQEKEYLHGRLEKMQKRNDELDQQCIQHGRMHERMKSRLQQLDKHCQATAQQLVELLNKQNQLFKEKQLLTEEVRFLRTQEKKWDADLKQDTDGIK
;
A
#
# COMPACT_ATOMS: atom_id res chain seq x y z
N GLU A 1 -23.48 10.80 -33.27
CA GLU A 1 -23.40 12.10 -33.96
C GLU A 1 -22.19 12.88 -33.44
N ARG A 2 -22.27 14.05 -32.78
CA ARG A 2 -21.06 14.86 -32.46
C ARG A 2 -19.85 14.13 -31.84
N ALA A 3 -20.06 13.20 -30.90
CA ALA A 3 -18.98 12.39 -30.35
C ALA A 3 -18.42 11.35 -31.35
N SER A 4 -19.28 10.81 -32.22
CA SER A 4 -18.94 9.87 -33.31
C SER A 4 -18.13 10.57 -34.41
N GLU A 5 -18.49 11.80 -34.77
CA GLU A 5 -17.79 12.64 -35.76
C GLU A 5 -16.38 12.98 -35.26
N SER A 6 -16.24 13.38 -33.99
CA SER A 6 -14.94 13.64 -33.38
C SER A 6 -14.03 12.40 -33.34
N ILE A 7 -14.59 11.20 -33.09
CA ILE A 7 -13.85 9.93 -33.16
C ILE A 7 -13.42 9.60 -34.60
N HIS A 8 -14.23 9.88 -35.62
CA HIS A 8 -13.83 9.72 -37.02
C HIS A 8 -12.73 10.70 -37.44
N GLN A 9 -12.82 11.97 -37.02
CA GLN A 9 -11.79 12.98 -37.28
C GLN A 9 -10.44 12.59 -36.64
N LEU A 10 -10.45 12.10 -35.40
CA LEU A 10 -9.25 11.57 -34.73
C LEU A 10 -8.66 10.35 -35.44
N LYS A 11 -9.49 9.51 -36.08
CA LYS A 11 -9.01 8.33 -36.79
C LYS A 11 -8.29 8.70 -38.10
N TYR A 12 -8.86 9.62 -38.88
CA TYR A 12 -8.20 10.17 -40.08
C TYR A 12 -6.87 10.88 -39.75
N ALA A 13 -6.84 11.68 -38.68
CA ALA A 13 -5.63 12.39 -38.23
C ALA A 13 -4.51 11.46 -37.70
N LEU A 14 -4.82 10.20 -37.38
CA LEU A 14 -3.83 9.16 -37.05
C LEU A 14 -3.35 8.42 -38.29
N GLU A 15 -4.24 8.17 -39.27
CA GLU A 15 -3.90 7.51 -40.53
C GLU A 15 -3.00 8.40 -41.42
N GLU A 16 -3.22 9.72 -41.49
CA GLU A 16 -2.28 10.64 -42.16
C GLU A 16 -0.88 10.66 -41.52
N ARG A 17 -0.79 10.45 -40.20
CA ARG A 17 0.50 10.56 -39.48
C ARG A 17 1.41 9.35 -39.69
N GLN A 18 0.89 8.22 -40.19
CA GLN A 18 1.67 7.02 -40.49
C GLN A 18 2.30 7.02 -41.90
N PHE A 19 2.08 8.08 -42.69
CA PHE A 19 2.70 8.28 -44.01
C PHE A 19 3.77 9.41 -44.02
N ALA A 20 4.21 9.86 -42.85
CA ALA A 20 5.15 10.99 -42.69
C ALA A 20 6.42 10.62 -41.89
N GLU A 21 6.77 9.34 -41.83
CA GLU A 21 8.06 8.85 -41.28
C GLU A 21 8.91 8.21 -42.38
N ASP A 22 9.20 8.97 -43.44
CA ASP A 22 10.32 8.71 -44.34
C ASP A 22 10.86 10.04 -44.91
N GLU A 23 12.15 10.06 -45.27
CA GLU A 23 12.98 11.23 -45.68
C GLU A 23 13.26 12.36 -44.63
N GLY A 24 14.57 12.67 -44.45
CA GLY A 24 15.02 14.06 -44.20
C GLY A 24 15.85 14.37 -42.95
N GLU A 25 17.18 14.32 -43.04
CA GLU A 25 18.08 15.02 -42.10
C GLU A 25 18.12 16.54 -42.39
N ALA A 26 18.07 17.42 -41.37
CA ALA A 26 18.89 18.66 -41.29
C ALA A 26 18.64 19.54 -40.05
N GLY A 27 19.72 20.05 -39.45
CA GLY A 27 19.94 21.51 -39.42
C GLY A 27 19.38 22.40 -38.30
N PHE A 28 20.22 22.64 -37.28
CA PHE A 28 20.62 23.97 -36.73
C PHE A 28 19.60 25.03 -36.24
N ASP A 29 19.78 25.37 -34.95
CA ASP A 29 19.92 26.71 -34.33
C ASP A 29 18.86 27.86 -34.41
N GLN A 30 18.52 28.30 -33.18
CA GLN A 30 18.52 29.68 -32.66
C GLN A 30 17.74 30.83 -33.34
N CYS A 31 16.74 31.29 -32.57
CA CYS A 31 16.61 32.67 -32.06
C CYS A 31 16.41 33.85 -33.05
N SER A 32 15.25 34.51 -32.95
CA SER A 32 15.10 35.94 -33.28
C SER A 32 14.04 36.60 -32.37
N VAL A 33 14.04 37.94 -32.32
CA VAL A 33 13.36 38.75 -31.29
C VAL A 33 12.54 39.87 -31.95
N ASP A 34 11.53 40.37 -31.22
CA ASP A 34 11.16 41.81 -31.09
C ASP A 34 9.83 42.30 -31.70
N LYS A 35 9.23 43.26 -30.97
CA LYS A 35 8.03 44.12 -31.23
C LYS A 35 6.65 43.46 -31.46
N GLY A 36 5.55 44.06 -31.01
CA GLY A 36 5.43 45.24 -30.12
C GLY A 36 4.08 45.98 -30.21
N SER A 37 3.61 46.54 -29.07
CA SER A 37 2.30 47.21 -28.86
C SER A 37 1.06 46.29 -29.01
N GLY A 38 -0.11 46.58 -28.41
CA GLY A 38 -0.49 47.70 -27.53
C GLY A 38 -1.86 47.41 -26.84
N ASP A 39 -2.31 48.30 -25.96
CA ASP A 39 -3.47 48.13 -25.06
C ASP A 39 -4.77 47.53 -25.66
N VAL A 40 -5.47 46.72 -24.85
CA VAL A 40 -6.82 47.06 -24.33
C VAL A 40 -7.20 46.11 -23.18
N ASP A 41 -7.69 46.67 -22.08
CA ASP A 41 -8.32 45.91 -20.98
C ASP A 41 -9.75 45.48 -21.35
N ARG A 42 -10.02 44.18 -21.34
CA ARG A 42 -11.38 43.62 -21.33
C ARG A 42 -11.44 42.18 -20.78
N GLY A 43 -11.59 42.06 -19.46
CA GLY A 43 -12.26 40.97 -18.73
C GLY A 43 -12.10 39.53 -19.25
N ASN A 44 -11.10 38.80 -18.74
CA ASN A 44 -10.77 37.44 -19.17
C ASN A 44 -10.94 36.34 -18.09
N ASP A 45 -12.15 36.22 -17.52
CA ASP A 45 -12.49 35.05 -16.66
C ASP A 45 -12.74 33.76 -17.47
N GLY A 46 -13.02 33.88 -18.78
CA GLY A 46 -13.28 32.75 -19.67
C GLY A 46 -12.05 31.87 -19.89
N SER A 47 -10.91 32.47 -20.26
CA SER A 47 -9.67 31.71 -20.55
C SER A 47 -9.15 30.96 -19.32
N ARG A 48 -9.31 31.52 -18.11
CA ARG A 48 -8.86 30.87 -16.88
C ARG A 48 -9.62 29.57 -16.60
N ASN A 49 -10.94 29.57 -16.82
CA ASN A 49 -11.74 28.34 -16.71
C ASN A 49 -11.44 27.34 -17.82
N ALA A 50 -11.21 27.80 -19.07
CA ALA A 50 -10.81 26.93 -20.17
C ALA A 50 -9.46 26.24 -19.87
N ALA A 51 -8.44 27.00 -19.46
CA ALA A 51 -7.13 26.47 -19.09
C ALA A 51 -7.18 25.53 -17.88
N TRP A 52 -8.05 25.77 -16.88
CA TRP A 52 -8.26 24.82 -15.77
C TRP A 52 -8.94 23.52 -16.23
N GLN A 53 -9.90 23.58 -17.16
CA GLN A 53 -10.53 22.39 -17.73
C GLN A 53 -9.53 21.61 -18.58
N GLU A 54 -8.77 22.29 -19.44
CA GLU A 54 -7.71 21.72 -20.27
C GLU A 54 -6.59 21.07 -19.44
N LEU A 55 -6.15 21.72 -18.35
CA LEU A 55 -5.21 21.14 -17.38
C LEU A 55 -5.80 19.90 -16.68
N ARG A 56 -7.10 19.91 -16.35
CA ARG A 56 -7.78 18.77 -15.72
C ARG A 56 -7.99 17.60 -16.70
N HIS A 57 -8.24 17.88 -17.97
CA HIS A 57 -8.28 16.88 -19.04
C HIS A 57 -6.88 16.33 -19.33
N SER A 58 -5.84 17.18 -19.39
CA SER A 58 -4.43 16.76 -19.49
C SER A 58 -4.00 15.88 -18.31
N HIS A 59 -4.41 16.21 -17.08
CA HIS A 59 -4.18 15.37 -15.90
C HIS A 59 -4.90 14.00 -16.01
N ALA A 60 -6.16 13.98 -16.44
CA ALA A 60 -6.90 12.73 -16.66
C ALA A 60 -6.30 11.87 -17.78
N VAL A 61 -5.84 12.48 -18.88
CA VAL A 61 -5.15 11.80 -19.99
C VAL A 61 -3.79 11.26 -19.54
N ASN A 62 -3.03 12.00 -18.73
CA ASN A 62 -1.78 11.49 -18.15
C ASN A 62 -2.03 10.35 -17.14
N GLN A 63 -3.08 10.41 -16.33
CA GLN A 63 -3.47 9.29 -15.46
C GLN A 63 -3.88 8.05 -16.28
N LEU A 64 -4.67 8.22 -17.35
CA LEU A 64 -4.98 7.13 -18.28
C LEU A 64 -3.73 6.57 -18.97
N LYS A 65 -2.77 7.42 -19.36
CA LYS A 65 -1.50 7.00 -19.96
C LYS A 65 -0.63 6.20 -18.97
N ILE A 66 -0.59 6.61 -17.70
CA ILE A 66 0.08 5.86 -16.62
C ILE A 66 -0.62 4.53 -16.36
N LEU A 67 -1.95 4.49 -16.34
CA LEU A 67 -2.71 3.24 -16.15
C LEU A 67 -2.54 2.27 -17.33
N LEU A 68 -2.52 2.78 -18.56
CA LEU A 68 -2.22 1.97 -19.75
C LEU A 68 -0.78 1.43 -19.72
N GLN A 69 0.22 2.26 -19.39
CA GLN A 69 1.61 1.80 -19.22
C GLN A 69 1.77 0.82 -18.04
N HIS A 70 0.96 0.93 -17.00
CA HIS A 70 0.93 -0.04 -15.90
C HIS A 70 0.30 -1.36 -16.35
N GLN A 71 -0.81 -1.33 -17.09
CA GLN A 71 -1.45 -2.52 -17.63
C GLN A 71 -0.56 -3.23 -18.66
N GLU A 72 0.07 -2.49 -19.58
CA GLU A 72 1.05 -3.02 -20.56
C GLU A 72 2.27 -3.68 -19.87
N ARG A 73 2.70 -3.15 -18.71
CA ARG A 73 3.71 -3.77 -17.86
C ARG A 73 3.20 -5.03 -17.15
N MET A 74 1.98 -5.02 -16.63
CA MET A 74 1.37 -6.20 -16.00
C MET A 74 1.12 -7.33 -17.01
N GLU A 75 0.68 -7.01 -18.24
CA GLU A 75 0.45 -7.97 -19.32
C GLU A 75 1.77 -8.58 -19.83
N SER A 76 2.88 -7.84 -19.78
CA SER A 76 4.22 -8.39 -20.08
C SER A 76 4.85 -9.19 -18.93
N GLU A 77 4.46 -8.95 -17.67
CA GLU A 77 4.88 -9.75 -16.50
C GLU A 77 4.13 -11.09 -16.35
N VAL A 78 2.98 -11.28 -16.99
CA VAL A 78 2.17 -12.52 -16.93
C VAL A 78 2.78 -13.72 -17.70
N SER A 79 3.93 -13.55 -18.38
CA SER A 79 4.67 -14.67 -18.97
C SER A 79 5.44 -15.47 -17.90
N PRO A 80 5.07 -16.74 -17.60
CA PRO A 80 5.70 -17.48 -16.51
C PRO A 80 7.15 -17.83 -16.83
N SER A 81 8.05 -17.25 -16.02
CA SER A 81 9.49 -17.48 -15.95
C SER A 81 9.98 -18.81 -16.51
N ARG A 82 10.58 -18.77 -17.72
CA ARG A 82 11.30 -19.90 -18.33
C ARG A 82 12.63 -20.13 -17.59
N LYS A 83 12.55 -20.62 -16.34
CA LYS A 83 13.72 -21.00 -15.53
C LYS A 83 14.61 -21.94 -16.34
N LYS A 84 15.80 -21.46 -16.73
CA LYS A 84 16.85 -22.31 -17.26
C LYS A 84 17.33 -23.26 -16.16
N MET A 85 16.74 -24.45 -16.07
CA MET A 85 17.38 -25.55 -15.34
C MET A 85 18.72 -25.86 -16.02
N SER A 86 19.79 -25.74 -15.26
CA SER A 86 21.15 -25.99 -15.73
C SER A 86 21.37 -27.49 -15.94
N PHE A 87 21.24 -27.96 -17.18
CA PHE A 87 21.74 -29.27 -17.56
C PHE A 87 23.25 -29.31 -17.30
N CYS A 88 23.68 -30.18 -16.39
CA CYS A 88 25.09 -30.50 -16.24
C CYS A 88 25.56 -31.22 -17.51
N LYS A 89 26.74 -30.87 -18.03
CA LYS A 89 27.36 -31.63 -19.12
C LYS A 89 27.67 -33.05 -18.62
N PRO A 90 27.37 -34.12 -19.39
CA PRO A 90 27.91 -35.44 -19.10
C PRO A 90 29.43 -35.45 -19.37
N PRO A 91 30.21 -36.26 -18.65
CA PRO A 91 31.57 -36.59 -19.05
C PRO A 91 31.55 -37.60 -20.21
N GLU A 92 32.26 -37.31 -21.29
CA GLU A 92 32.53 -38.30 -22.33
C GLU A 92 33.61 -39.27 -21.84
N GLY A 93 33.39 -40.60 -21.92
CA GLY A 93 34.49 -41.55 -21.70
C GLY A 93 34.25 -42.95 -21.15
N ALA A 94 33.07 -43.58 -21.28
CA ALA A 94 32.99 -45.05 -21.17
C ALA A 94 31.76 -45.66 -21.89
N THR A 95 32.06 -46.64 -22.73
CA THR A 95 31.20 -47.67 -23.35
C THR A 95 29.81 -47.88 -22.74
N GLY A 96 28.79 -47.74 -23.59
CA GLY A 96 27.40 -47.81 -23.18
C GLY A 96 26.82 -49.17 -22.83
N ASP A 97 25.63 -49.07 -22.25
CA ASP A 97 24.45 -49.87 -22.60
C ASP A 97 23.27 -48.91 -22.73
N LEU A 98 22.30 -49.21 -23.60
CA LEU A 98 21.04 -48.47 -23.67
C LEU A 98 20.08 -49.02 -22.60
N PRO A 99 19.37 -48.17 -21.83
CA PRO A 99 18.31 -48.64 -20.92
C PRO A 99 17.31 -49.51 -21.67
N ALA A 100 16.87 -50.62 -21.06
CA ALA A 100 15.95 -51.52 -21.73
C ALA A 100 14.59 -50.82 -21.90
N LEU A 101 13.85 -51.15 -22.97
CA LEU A 101 12.55 -50.53 -23.24
C LEU A 101 11.55 -50.71 -22.07
N SER A 102 11.75 -51.73 -21.24
CA SER A 102 10.99 -51.99 -20.01
C SER A 102 11.20 -50.92 -18.93
N ASP A 103 12.36 -50.27 -18.86
CA ASP A 103 12.72 -49.30 -17.81
C ASP A 103 12.14 -47.91 -18.09
N LEU A 104 11.80 -47.64 -19.35
CA LEU A 104 11.18 -46.40 -19.80
C LEU A 104 9.66 -46.36 -19.53
N VAL A 105 8.99 -47.52 -19.47
CA VAL A 105 7.52 -47.59 -19.28
C VAL A 105 7.07 -47.01 -17.93
N PRO A 106 7.71 -47.32 -16.77
CA PRO A 106 7.41 -46.65 -15.51
C PRO A 106 7.59 -45.13 -15.58
N ILE A 107 8.72 -44.67 -16.14
CA ILE A 107 9.07 -43.25 -16.24
C ILE A 107 8.03 -42.48 -17.08
N ILE A 108 7.57 -43.06 -18.20
CA ILE A 108 6.53 -42.46 -19.05
C ILE A 108 5.18 -42.42 -18.31
N ASN A 109 4.85 -43.47 -17.55
CA ASN A 109 3.63 -43.55 -16.75
C ASN A 109 3.63 -42.54 -15.57
N ASP A 110 4.78 -42.33 -14.93
CA ASP A 110 4.95 -41.36 -13.85
C ASP A 110 4.94 -39.92 -14.39
N GLN A 111 5.54 -39.68 -15.56
CA GLN A 111 5.41 -38.41 -16.28
C GLN A 111 3.96 -38.14 -16.69
N SER A 112 3.20 -39.15 -17.15
CA SER A 112 1.78 -39.01 -17.46
C SER A 112 0.94 -38.68 -16.22
N GLN A 113 1.20 -39.34 -15.09
CA GLN A 113 0.55 -38.99 -13.81
C GLN A 113 0.86 -37.56 -13.36
N TYR A 114 2.11 -37.11 -13.51
CA TYR A 114 2.52 -35.75 -13.18
C TYR A 114 1.86 -34.71 -14.11
N ILE A 115 1.74 -35.00 -15.42
CA ILE A 115 0.98 -34.17 -16.36
C ILE A 115 -0.50 -34.09 -15.95
N ASN A 116 -1.14 -35.22 -15.66
CA ASN A 116 -2.55 -35.27 -15.22
C ASN A 116 -2.76 -34.47 -13.91
N HIS A 117 -1.79 -34.49 -12.99
CA HIS A 117 -1.81 -33.71 -11.75
C HIS A 117 -1.71 -32.20 -12.04
N LEU A 118 -0.77 -31.77 -12.90
CA LEU A 118 -0.65 -30.37 -13.30
C LEU A 118 -1.88 -29.88 -14.07
N GLU A 119 -2.49 -30.72 -14.91
CA GLU A 119 -3.76 -30.39 -15.59
C GLU A 119 -4.91 -30.21 -14.59
N ALA A 120 -4.97 -31.03 -13.54
CA ALA A 120 -5.95 -30.88 -12.46
C ALA A 120 -5.72 -29.59 -11.64
N GLU A 121 -4.46 -29.23 -11.33
CA GLU A 121 -4.14 -27.97 -10.66
C GLU A 121 -4.47 -26.75 -11.54
N VAL A 122 -4.11 -26.78 -12.83
CA VAL A 122 -4.45 -25.73 -13.80
C VAL A 122 -5.96 -25.60 -13.95
N LYS A 123 -6.71 -26.71 -13.90
CA LYS A 123 -8.18 -26.69 -13.90
C LYS A 123 -8.72 -26.04 -12.62
N PHE A 124 -8.26 -26.46 -11.44
CA PHE A 124 -8.66 -25.88 -10.16
C PHE A 124 -8.39 -24.37 -10.09
N CYS A 125 -7.19 -23.93 -10.52
CA CYS A 125 -6.84 -22.52 -10.58
C CYS A 125 -7.73 -21.73 -11.56
N LYS A 126 -8.13 -22.31 -12.71
CA LYS A 126 -9.12 -21.69 -13.60
C LYS A 126 -10.50 -21.58 -12.97
N GLU A 127 -10.94 -22.60 -12.25
CA GLU A 127 -12.23 -22.63 -11.56
C GLU A 127 -12.28 -21.59 -10.43
N GLU A 128 -11.27 -21.52 -9.55
CA GLU A 128 -11.19 -20.47 -8.51
C GLU A 128 -11.02 -19.06 -9.10
N LEU A 129 -10.23 -18.86 -10.16
CA LEU A 129 -10.15 -17.57 -10.84
C LEU A 129 -11.49 -17.16 -11.47
N SER A 130 -12.27 -18.11 -12.00
CA SER A 130 -13.62 -17.81 -12.51
C SER A 130 -14.58 -17.44 -11.37
N GLY A 131 -14.59 -18.19 -10.27
CA GLY A 131 -15.39 -17.84 -9.08
C GLY A 131 -14.93 -16.55 -8.41
N MET A 132 -13.64 -16.19 -8.50
CA MET A 132 -13.13 -14.89 -8.04
C MET A 132 -13.59 -13.75 -8.94
N LYS A 133 -13.55 -13.92 -10.27
CA LYS A 133 -14.09 -12.96 -11.23
C LYS A 133 -15.58 -12.70 -10.96
N ASP A 134 -16.37 -13.74 -10.75
CA ASP A 134 -17.81 -13.59 -10.49
C ASP A 134 -18.07 -12.88 -9.15
N ARG A 135 -17.31 -13.20 -8.09
CA ARG A 135 -17.33 -12.47 -6.82
C ARG A 135 -16.99 -10.98 -7.00
N VAL A 136 -15.93 -10.66 -7.76
CA VAL A 136 -15.55 -9.27 -8.07
C VAL A 136 -16.63 -8.56 -8.88
N GLN A 137 -17.25 -9.23 -9.86
CA GLN A 137 -18.29 -8.61 -10.69
C GLN A 137 -19.56 -8.28 -9.89
N VAL A 138 -19.93 -9.10 -8.90
CA VAL A 138 -21.00 -8.75 -7.93
C VAL A 138 -20.63 -7.51 -7.11
N VAL A 139 -19.41 -7.44 -6.58
CA VAL A 139 -18.93 -6.28 -5.79
C VAL A 139 -18.84 -5.00 -6.64
N VAL A 140 -18.50 -5.10 -7.94
CA VAL A 140 -18.54 -3.95 -8.87
C VAL A 140 -19.97 -3.46 -9.07
N LEU A 141 -20.93 -4.36 -9.34
CA LEU A 141 -22.35 -3.98 -9.50
C LEU A 141 -22.94 -3.36 -8.23
N GLU A 142 -22.60 -3.88 -7.04
CA GLU A 142 -22.99 -3.29 -5.76
C GLU A 142 -22.37 -1.89 -5.57
N ASN A 143 -21.10 -1.69 -5.94
CA ASN A 143 -20.46 -0.38 -5.89
C ASN A 143 -21.06 0.62 -6.90
N GLU A 144 -21.50 0.16 -8.08
CA GLU A 144 -22.24 0.98 -9.04
C GLU A 144 -23.61 1.39 -8.49
N GLU A 145 -24.35 0.47 -7.88
CA GLU A 145 -25.65 0.76 -7.25
C GLU A 145 -25.49 1.73 -6.06
N LEU A 146 -24.48 1.52 -5.21
CA LEU A 146 -24.15 2.44 -4.12
C LEU A 146 -23.74 3.83 -4.63
N HIS A 147 -22.98 3.92 -5.73
CA HIS A 147 -22.70 5.21 -6.37
C HIS A 147 -23.95 5.88 -6.96
N GLN A 148 -24.89 5.12 -7.50
CA GLN A 148 -26.18 5.66 -7.97
C GLN A 148 -27.03 6.16 -6.79
N LYS A 149 -27.11 5.40 -5.69
CA LYS A 149 -27.77 5.79 -4.44
C LYS A 149 -27.14 7.06 -3.84
N LEU A 150 -25.80 7.16 -3.80
CA LEU A 150 -25.09 8.35 -3.33
C LEU A 150 -25.33 9.58 -4.23
N LYS A 151 -25.33 9.40 -5.56
CA LYS A 151 -25.70 10.47 -6.51
C LYS A 151 -27.14 10.94 -6.29
N PHE A 152 -28.09 10.01 -6.11
CA PHE A 152 -29.48 10.33 -5.81
C PHE A 152 -29.63 11.10 -4.49
N LEU A 153 -29.04 10.61 -3.39
CA LEU A 153 -29.07 11.29 -2.09
C LEU A 153 -28.38 12.66 -2.11
N THR A 154 -27.34 12.83 -2.92
CA THR A 154 -26.68 14.14 -3.12
C THR A 154 -27.58 15.09 -3.90
N ALA A 155 -28.24 14.63 -4.96
CA ALA A 155 -29.23 15.42 -5.71
C ALA A 155 -30.45 15.76 -4.83
N GLU A 156 -30.94 14.82 -4.04
CA GLU A 156 -32.06 15.03 -3.11
C GLU A 156 -31.69 16.03 -2.00
N ARG A 157 -30.45 15.98 -1.49
CA ARG A 157 -29.93 16.98 -0.55
C ARG A 157 -29.85 18.36 -1.21
N MET A 158 -29.26 18.48 -2.40
CA MET A 158 -29.22 19.75 -3.13
C MET A 158 -30.64 20.28 -3.41
N MET A 159 -31.60 19.43 -3.77
CA MET A 159 -33.00 19.86 -3.95
C MET A 159 -33.66 20.30 -2.64
N ARG A 160 -33.37 19.66 -1.49
CA ARG A 160 -33.83 20.16 -0.17
C ARG A 160 -33.19 21.49 0.20
N GLU A 161 -31.89 21.65 -0.02
CA GLU A 161 -31.14 22.89 0.24
C GLU A 161 -31.63 24.03 -0.67
N GLN A 162 -31.87 23.75 -1.96
CA GLN A 162 -32.52 24.65 -2.91
C GLN A 162 -33.92 25.04 -2.42
N THR A 163 -34.76 24.07 -2.01
CA THR A 163 -36.11 24.32 -1.49
C THR A 163 -36.09 25.18 -0.21
N LEU A 164 -35.09 24.99 0.67
CA LEU A 164 -34.90 25.81 1.87
C LEU A 164 -34.42 27.22 1.54
N LEU A 165 -33.56 27.38 0.53
CA LEU A 165 -33.11 28.69 0.03
C LEU A 165 -34.25 29.44 -0.65
N ASP A 166 -35.06 28.77 -1.47
CA ASP A 166 -36.23 29.36 -2.14
C ASP A 166 -37.33 29.72 -1.12
N ALA A 167 -37.54 28.89 -0.10
CA ALA A 167 -38.41 29.23 1.04
C ALA A 167 -37.89 30.45 1.83
N SER A 168 -36.58 30.53 2.06
CA SER A 168 -35.93 31.68 2.72
C SER A 168 -35.97 32.96 1.86
N ALA A 169 -35.93 32.84 0.54
CA ALA A 169 -36.06 33.97 -0.38
C ALA A 169 -37.50 34.50 -0.40
N ASN A 170 -38.50 33.61 -0.35
CA ASN A 170 -39.91 34.00 -0.38
C ASN A 170 -40.42 34.58 0.96
N THR A 171 -39.71 34.37 2.09
CA THR A 171 -40.06 34.98 3.39
C THR A 171 -39.90 36.51 3.48
N GLN A 172 -39.50 37.20 2.40
CA GLN A 172 -39.38 38.67 2.37
C GLN A 172 -40.48 39.40 1.57
N SER A 173 -41.70 38.85 1.50
CA SER A 173 -42.88 39.68 1.23
C SER A 173 -44.13 39.22 2.00
N SER A 174 -44.94 40.20 2.41
CA SER A 174 -46.39 40.07 2.61
C SER A 174 -46.90 39.01 3.61
N TRP A 175 -47.04 39.40 4.88
CA TRP A 175 -48.14 38.87 5.71
C TRP A 175 -49.48 39.49 5.27
N PRO A 176 -50.53 38.68 5.09
CA PRO A 176 -51.88 39.08 5.51
C PRO A 176 -52.51 38.09 6.50
N LEU A 177 -53.55 38.54 7.21
CA LEU A 177 -54.31 37.72 8.15
C LEU A 177 -55.40 36.91 7.44
N GLY A 178 -55.63 35.69 7.93
CA GLY A 178 -56.97 35.09 8.04
C GLY A 178 -57.44 34.19 6.89
N GLY A 179 -58.11 33.10 7.26
CA GLY A 179 -58.80 32.21 6.32
C GLY A 179 -58.84 30.75 6.81
N ASN A 180 -60.04 30.27 7.14
CA ASN A 180 -60.35 28.84 7.05
C ASN A 180 -60.44 28.46 5.53
N ASP A 181 -60.60 27.20 5.08
CA ASP A 181 -61.22 26.04 5.73
C ASP A 181 -60.91 24.70 5.01
N CYS A 182 -61.22 23.59 5.71
CA CYS A 182 -61.77 22.33 5.22
C CYS A 182 -60.97 21.24 4.43
N ARG A 183 -61.30 20.00 4.84
CA ARG A 183 -61.29 18.68 4.14
C ARG A 183 -59.98 17.87 4.01
N ILE A 184 -59.90 16.52 4.04
CA ILE A 184 -60.70 15.33 4.50
C ILE A 184 -60.52 14.14 3.49
N HIS A 185 -60.26 12.92 4.01
CA HIS A 185 -60.16 11.57 3.36
C HIS A 185 -59.11 11.39 2.22
N GLN A 186 -58.06 10.54 2.29
CA GLN A 186 -57.95 9.06 2.49
C GLN A 186 -58.57 8.21 1.32
N PRO A 187 -58.14 6.96 1.04
CA PRO A 187 -56.90 6.56 0.33
C PRO A 187 -57.14 5.62 -0.89
N VAL A 188 -56.09 5.27 -1.67
CA VAL A 188 -56.10 4.14 -2.65
C VAL A 188 -54.76 3.35 -2.62
N THR A 189 -54.82 2.05 -2.92
CA THR A 189 -53.74 1.04 -2.93
C THR A 189 -52.98 1.00 -4.29
N SER A 190 -51.82 0.33 -4.49
CA SER A 190 -51.55 -1.11 -4.28
C SER A 190 -50.05 -1.52 -4.44
N SER A 191 -49.76 -2.79 -4.19
CA SER A 191 -48.46 -3.43 -3.85
C SER A 191 -47.71 -4.06 -5.08
N PRO A 192 -46.79 -5.06 -4.96
CA PRO A 192 -45.57 -5.19 -4.13
C PRO A 192 -44.32 -5.73 -4.90
N ALA A 193 -43.09 -5.58 -4.37
CA ALA A 193 -41.96 -6.47 -4.69
C ALA A 193 -40.83 -6.50 -3.63
N HIS A 194 -40.34 -7.70 -3.32
CA HIS A 194 -39.10 -8.10 -2.62
C HIS A 194 -38.62 -7.38 -1.34
N ASN A 195 -38.71 -8.12 -0.22
CA ASN A 195 -38.09 -7.77 1.07
C ASN A 195 -36.60 -8.14 1.12
N LYS A 196 -35.78 -7.31 1.79
CA LYS A 196 -34.57 -7.74 2.52
C LYS A 196 -34.18 -6.79 3.68
N ASP A 197 -34.50 -5.51 3.59
CA ASP A 197 -34.11 -4.47 4.57
C ASP A 197 -34.93 -4.45 5.88
N GLN A 198 -35.85 -5.42 6.06
CA GLN A 198 -36.89 -5.43 7.10
C GLN A 198 -36.32 -5.24 8.53
N ALA A 199 -35.12 -5.75 8.82
CA ALA A 199 -34.52 -5.72 10.15
C ALA A 199 -34.01 -4.33 10.59
N PHE A 200 -33.56 -3.48 9.65
CA PHE A 200 -33.09 -2.13 9.98
C PHE A 200 -34.25 -1.12 10.03
N VAL A 201 -35.23 -1.27 9.14
CA VAL A 201 -36.43 -0.43 9.10
C VAL A 201 -37.25 -0.57 10.39
N THR A 202 -37.38 -1.76 10.97
CA THR A 202 -38.10 -1.96 12.24
C THR A 202 -37.46 -1.23 13.43
N ALA A 203 -36.14 -1.07 13.46
CA ALA A 203 -35.48 -0.29 14.52
C ALA A 203 -35.79 1.20 14.38
N ALA A 204 -35.69 1.76 13.18
CA ALA A 204 -36.00 3.16 12.90
C ALA A 204 -37.49 3.49 13.14
N VAL A 205 -38.41 2.62 12.72
CA VAL A 205 -39.85 2.76 13.01
C VAL A 205 -40.11 2.76 14.52
N GLY A 206 -39.49 1.84 15.27
CA GLY A 206 -39.62 1.79 16.73
C GLY A 206 -39.02 2.99 17.47
N GLU A 207 -38.14 3.79 16.85
CA GLU A 207 -37.72 5.09 17.39
C GLU A 207 -38.68 6.21 17.01
N ILE A 208 -39.19 6.24 15.77
CA ILE A 208 -40.21 7.19 15.33
C ILE A 208 -41.48 7.06 16.19
N GLU A 209 -41.91 5.83 16.50
CA GLU A 209 -43.05 5.56 17.38
C GLU A 209 -42.82 6.04 18.82
N LYS A 210 -41.60 5.87 19.37
CA LYS A 210 -41.24 6.44 20.68
C LYS A 210 -41.32 7.96 20.68
N TRP A 211 -40.75 8.62 19.67
CA TRP A 211 -40.82 10.08 19.55
C TRP A 211 -42.26 10.58 19.36
N HIS A 212 -43.11 9.82 18.67
CA HIS A 212 -44.54 10.13 18.56
C HIS A 212 -45.26 10.02 19.91
N VAL A 213 -44.97 8.97 20.70
CA VAL A 213 -45.52 8.79 22.05
C VAL A 213 -45.04 9.88 23.03
N GLU A 214 -43.77 10.28 22.99
CA GLU A 214 -43.28 11.40 23.80
C GLU A 214 -43.87 12.75 23.35
N LEU A 215 -44.12 12.94 22.05
CA LEU A 215 -44.81 14.13 21.54
C LEU A 215 -46.27 14.21 22.01
N GLU A 216 -47.02 13.10 22.02
CA GLU A 216 -48.39 13.08 22.56
C GLU A 216 -48.42 13.27 24.09
N LYS A 217 -47.48 12.69 24.84
CA LYS A 217 -47.31 13.00 26.28
C LYS A 217 -47.05 14.48 26.49
N LEU A 218 -46.18 15.09 25.68
CA LEU A 218 -45.86 16.51 25.78
C LEU A 218 -47.08 17.40 25.44
N LYS A 219 -47.84 17.06 24.40
CA LYS A 219 -49.13 17.71 24.08
C LYS A 219 -50.11 17.63 25.25
N LEU A 220 -50.28 16.47 25.86
CA LEU A 220 -51.15 16.30 27.04
C LEU A 220 -50.70 17.16 28.22
N LEU A 221 -49.38 17.24 28.50
CA LEU A 221 -48.83 18.11 29.55
C LEU A 221 -49.02 19.61 29.26
N TYR A 222 -48.99 20.04 28.00
CA TYR A 222 -49.32 21.41 27.63
C TYR A 222 -50.83 21.68 27.69
N GLN A 223 -51.67 20.75 27.24
CA GLN A 223 -53.12 20.88 27.32
C GLN A 223 -53.57 20.98 28.79
N GLU A 224 -52.99 20.18 29.69
CA GLU A 224 -53.34 20.24 31.11
C GLU A 224 -52.89 21.57 31.76
N LYS A 225 -51.75 22.13 31.34
CA LYS A 225 -51.35 23.50 31.74
C LYS A 225 -52.33 24.56 31.23
N VAL A 226 -52.85 24.43 30.01
CA VAL A 226 -53.90 25.32 29.47
C VAL A 226 -55.19 25.17 30.28
N ASN A 227 -55.64 23.94 30.55
CA ASN A 227 -56.81 23.65 31.37
C ASN A 227 -56.73 24.31 32.76
N ILE A 228 -55.56 24.23 33.42
CA ILE A 228 -55.31 24.84 34.73
C ILE A 228 -55.35 26.37 34.66
N LEU A 229 -54.76 26.98 33.62
CA LEU A 229 -54.77 28.43 33.42
C LEU A 229 -56.17 28.95 33.12
N ASP A 230 -56.95 28.25 32.28
CA ASP A 230 -58.35 28.61 32.02
C ASP A 230 -59.22 28.47 33.27
N ALA A 231 -59.00 27.45 34.11
CA ALA A 231 -59.69 27.32 35.39
C ALA A 231 -59.37 28.48 36.35
N GLN A 232 -58.11 28.93 36.40
CA GLN A 232 -57.70 30.11 37.18
C GLN A 232 -58.35 31.39 36.64
N ILE A 233 -58.38 31.59 35.31
CA ILE A 233 -59.05 32.73 34.67
C ILE A 233 -60.56 32.71 34.94
N GLN A 234 -61.21 31.54 34.95
CA GLN A 234 -62.63 31.40 35.28
C GLN A 234 -62.92 31.72 36.75
N SER A 235 -62.07 31.29 37.70
CA SER A 235 -62.19 31.69 39.11
C SER A 235 -62.09 33.20 39.26
N LEU A 236 -61.01 33.81 38.75
CA LEU A 236 -60.78 35.26 38.88
C LEU A 236 -61.91 36.09 38.24
N ARG A 237 -62.52 35.62 37.14
CA ARG A 237 -63.72 36.24 36.54
C ARG A 237 -64.95 36.13 37.44
N LYS A 238 -65.12 35.02 38.16
CA LYS A 238 -66.20 34.82 39.14
C LYS A 238 -66.00 35.72 40.36
N ASP A 239 -64.80 35.76 40.91
CA ASP A 239 -64.44 36.56 42.09
C ASP A 239 -64.60 38.07 41.80
N LEU A 240 -64.27 38.50 40.57
CA LEU A 240 -64.53 39.85 40.07
C LEU A 240 -66.03 40.16 39.93
N ALA A 241 -66.85 39.20 39.48
CA ALA A 241 -68.30 39.38 39.37
C ALA A 241 -68.99 39.44 40.75
N GLU A 242 -68.55 38.61 41.71
CA GLU A 242 -69.07 38.62 43.08
C GLU A 242 -68.69 39.90 43.83
N SER A 243 -67.44 40.36 43.73
CA SER A 243 -67.02 41.65 44.30
C SER A 243 -67.72 42.84 43.63
N GLN A 244 -67.92 42.85 42.31
CA GLN A 244 -68.70 43.90 41.66
C GLN A 244 -70.19 43.91 42.10
N LYS A 245 -70.74 42.76 42.51
CA LYS A 245 -72.08 42.68 43.10
C LYS A 245 -72.11 43.29 44.51
N THR A 246 -71.16 42.97 45.38
CA THR A 246 -71.15 43.53 46.75
C THR A 246 -71.02 45.06 46.77
N CYS A 247 -70.24 45.64 45.84
CA CYS A 247 -70.18 47.10 45.67
C CYS A 247 -71.54 47.72 45.35
N LYS A 248 -72.34 47.11 44.46
CA LYS A 248 -73.69 47.59 44.08
C LYS A 248 -74.66 47.52 45.26
N ASP A 249 -74.59 46.47 46.07
CA ASP A 249 -75.42 46.32 47.28
C ASP A 249 -75.06 47.36 48.35
N LEU A 250 -73.77 47.67 48.53
CA LEU A 250 -73.30 48.72 49.44
C LEU A 250 -73.73 50.13 49.00
N GLU A 251 -73.69 50.43 47.70
CA GLU A 251 -74.25 51.68 47.16
C GLU A 251 -75.76 51.80 47.44
N GLY A 252 -76.52 50.71 47.31
CA GLY A 252 -77.94 50.68 47.63
C GLY A 252 -78.21 51.04 49.10
N ARG A 253 -77.45 50.44 50.01
CA ARG A 253 -77.54 50.73 51.46
C ARG A 253 -77.20 52.19 51.78
N LEU A 254 -76.15 52.75 51.16
CA LEU A 254 -75.75 54.14 51.36
C LEU A 254 -76.83 55.14 50.88
N LYS A 255 -77.50 54.83 49.77
CA LYS A 255 -78.63 55.63 49.26
C LYS A 255 -79.81 55.61 50.26
N HIS A 256 -80.11 54.45 50.83
CA HIS A 256 -81.19 54.30 51.83
C HIS A 256 -80.90 55.07 53.14
N GLN A 257 -79.66 55.03 53.64
CA GLN A 257 -79.26 55.75 54.84
C GLN A 257 -79.38 57.28 54.69
N LYS A 258 -79.06 57.82 53.50
CA LYS A 258 -79.16 59.26 53.20
C LYS A 258 -80.60 59.78 53.23
N SER A 259 -81.61 58.95 52.94
CA SER A 259 -83.02 59.33 53.03
C SER A 259 -83.53 59.49 54.47
N LEU A 260 -82.92 58.79 55.44
CA LEU A 260 -83.41 58.77 56.83
C LEU A 260 -83.07 60.04 57.63
N VAL A 261 -81.96 60.68 57.30
CA VAL A 261 -81.39 61.82 58.09
C VAL A 261 -82.15 63.13 57.87
N SER A 262 -82.84 63.29 56.74
CA SER A 262 -83.55 64.53 56.37
C SER A 262 -84.88 64.75 57.11
N ALA A 263 -85.30 63.86 58.01
CA ALA A 263 -86.65 63.81 58.57
C ALA A 263 -86.80 64.34 60.01
N THR A 264 -85.71 64.66 60.72
CA THR A 264 -85.69 64.55 62.20
C THR A 264 -85.62 65.87 63.00
N ASN A 265 -85.81 67.04 62.38
CA ASN A 265 -85.58 68.35 63.06
C ASN A 265 -86.81 69.29 63.08
N SER A 266 -87.49 69.40 64.24
CA SER A 266 -88.45 70.50 64.56
C SER A 266 -88.84 70.51 66.06
N SER A 267 -89.37 71.65 66.57
CA SER A 267 -89.94 71.94 67.92
C SER A 267 -88.99 72.46 69.03
N ARG A 268 -89.40 73.25 70.05
CA ARG A 268 -90.37 74.39 70.16
C ARG A 268 -90.08 75.22 71.45
N VAL A 269 -90.79 76.35 71.68
CA VAL A 269 -90.54 77.34 72.77
C VAL A 269 -91.71 77.40 73.80
N GLY A 270 -91.46 77.88 75.03
CA GLY A 270 -92.46 78.16 76.10
C GLY A 270 -92.13 79.41 76.95
N GLY A 271 -93.06 79.91 77.78
CA GLY A 271 -92.98 81.28 78.37
C GLY A 271 -93.62 81.52 79.77
N LEU A 272 -93.89 82.80 80.08
CA LEU A 272 -94.01 83.41 81.43
C LEU A 272 -95.44 83.48 82.06
N CYS A 273 -95.54 84.00 83.29
CA CYS A 273 -96.78 84.29 84.03
C CYS A 273 -96.75 85.67 84.74
N LEU A 274 -97.92 86.19 85.17
CA LEU A 274 -98.24 87.62 85.13
C LEU A 274 -98.51 88.33 86.48
N LYS A 275 -98.27 87.70 87.63
CA LYS A 275 -98.73 88.21 88.96
C LYS A 275 -97.74 89.02 89.80
N CYS A 276 -96.44 89.04 89.48
CA CYS A 276 -95.41 89.57 90.40
C CYS A 276 -95.17 91.09 90.32
N ALA A 277 -95.80 91.81 89.39
CA ALA A 277 -95.37 93.15 88.97
C ALA A 277 -95.97 94.35 89.73
N GLN A 278 -96.66 94.15 90.87
CA GLN A 278 -97.50 95.20 91.50
C GLN A 278 -97.37 95.34 93.03
N HIS A 279 -96.27 94.91 93.67
CA HIS A 279 -96.06 95.09 95.12
C HIS A 279 -94.79 95.86 95.53
N GLU A 280 -93.88 96.14 94.60
CA GLU A 280 -92.54 96.68 94.92
C GLU A 280 -92.46 98.21 95.01
N ALA A 281 -93.50 98.92 94.53
CA ALA A 281 -93.45 100.36 94.23
C ALA A 281 -93.46 101.32 95.43
N VAL A 282 -93.51 100.84 96.68
CA VAL A 282 -93.82 101.67 97.87
C VAL A 282 -92.63 101.92 98.80
N LEU A 283 -91.52 101.16 98.68
CA LEU A 283 -90.45 101.14 99.70
C LEU A 283 -89.05 101.60 99.23
N ALA A 284 -88.89 102.07 97.99
CA ALA A 284 -87.57 102.25 97.36
C ALA A 284 -86.88 103.62 97.59
N GLN A 285 -87.62 104.72 97.70
CA GLN A 285 -87.09 106.05 98.06
C GLN A 285 -87.20 106.26 99.58
N THR A 286 -86.22 106.82 100.29
CA THR A 286 -85.19 107.78 99.84
C THR A 286 -83.72 107.44 100.20
N HIS A 287 -83.44 106.45 101.06
CA HIS A 287 -82.06 106.15 101.51
C HIS A 287 -81.46 104.83 101.01
N SER A 288 -82.25 103.98 100.33
CA SER A 288 -81.73 102.73 99.74
C SER A 288 -80.83 102.97 98.53
N ASN A 289 -81.19 103.95 97.67
CA ASN A 289 -80.75 104.00 96.28
C ASN A 289 -79.21 104.03 96.06
N VAL A 290 -78.44 104.81 96.81
CA VAL A 290 -76.97 104.89 96.61
C VAL A 290 -76.25 103.62 97.07
N HIS A 291 -76.71 103.02 98.18
CA HIS A 291 -76.20 101.73 98.62
C HIS A 291 -76.61 100.61 97.65
N MET A 292 -77.86 100.66 97.14
CA MET A 292 -78.33 99.75 96.09
C MET A 292 -77.43 99.82 94.86
N GLN A 293 -77.22 101.01 94.26
CA GLN A 293 -76.35 101.19 93.09
C GLN A 293 -74.90 100.71 93.31
N THR A 294 -74.40 100.79 94.55
CA THR A 294 -73.05 100.34 94.90
C THR A 294 -73.01 98.81 95.02
N ILE A 295 -74.01 98.22 95.66
CA ILE A 295 -74.17 96.77 95.78
C ILE A 295 -74.40 96.16 94.39
N GLU A 296 -75.34 96.69 93.61
CA GLU A 296 -75.66 96.30 92.23
C GLU A 296 -74.40 96.25 91.35
N ARG A 297 -73.56 97.30 91.43
CA ARG A 297 -72.29 97.37 90.70
C ARG A 297 -71.33 96.26 91.12
N VAL A 298 -71.11 96.08 92.43
CA VAL A 298 -70.18 95.05 92.94
C VAL A 298 -70.73 93.64 92.70
N THR A 299 -72.04 93.42 92.75
CA THR A 299 -72.66 92.14 92.36
C THR A 299 -72.51 91.90 90.86
N LYS A 300 -72.64 92.94 90.03
CA LYS A 300 -72.43 92.81 88.59
C LYS A 300 -70.97 92.53 88.26
N GLU A 301 -70.02 93.25 88.85
CA GLU A 301 -68.59 93.00 88.69
C GLU A 301 -68.21 91.59 89.16
N ARG A 302 -68.80 91.10 90.27
CA ARG A 302 -68.69 89.70 90.72
C ARG A 302 -69.27 88.73 89.69
N ASP A 303 -70.43 89.01 89.13
CA ASP A 303 -71.13 88.09 88.21
C ASP A 303 -70.46 88.05 86.84
N ASP A 304 -70.06 89.20 86.29
CA ASP A 304 -69.20 89.32 85.10
C ASP A 304 -67.88 88.54 85.31
N LEU A 305 -67.27 88.60 86.50
CA LEU A 305 -66.07 87.81 86.85
C LEU A 305 -66.37 86.32 87.04
N MET A 306 -67.52 85.94 87.59
CA MET A 306 -67.91 84.53 87.76
C MET A 306 -68.26 83.88 86.43
N ASP A 307 -68.94 84.59 85.52
CA ASP A 307 -69.17 84.15 84.15
C ASP A 307 -67.85 84.07 83.37
N ALA A 308 -66.94 85.03 83.56
CA ALA A 308 -65.58 84.93 83.01
C ALA A 308 -64.82 83.71 83.55
N LEU A 309 -64.92 83.38 84.85
CA LEU A 309 -64.30 82.20 85.45
C LEU A 309 -64.95 80.88 85.00
N VAL A 310 -66.28 80.83 84.86
CA VAL A 310 -67.02 79.69 84.31
C VAL A 310 -66.64 79.50 82.83
N SER A 311 -66.50 80.59 82.09
CA SER A 311 -66.06 80.57 80.69
C SER A 311 -64.61 80.09 80.56
N LEU A 312 -63.69 80.59 81.39
CA LEU A 312 -62.30 80.15 81.43
C LEU A 312 -62.20 78.65 81.79
N ARG A 313 -62.98 78.18 82.77
CA ARG A 313 -63.06 76.75 83.16
C ARG A 313 -63.62 75.87 82.04
N ARG A 314 -64.61 76.34 81.27
CA ARG A 314 -65.12 75.65 80.07
C ARG A 314 -64.02 75.55 79.00
N ASN A 315 -63.42 76.69 78.67
CA ASN A 315 -62.39 76.79 77.64
C ASN A 315 -61.16 75.93 78.00
N MET A 316 -60.77 75.88 79.29
CA MET A 316 -59.70 75.01 79.80
C MET A 316 -60.03 73.52 79.60
N LYS A 317 -61.26 73.09 79.89
CA LYS A 317 -61.72 71.72 79.63
C LYS A 317 -61.75 71.39 78.14
N GLU A 318 -62.18 72.34 77.30
CA GLU A 318 -62.15 72.14 75.85
C GLU A 318 -60.72 72.05 75.29
N VAL A 319 -59.78 72.86 75.80
CA VAL A 319 -58.36 72.78 75.45
C VAL A 319 -57.78 71.43 75.89
N GLN A 320 -58.04 71.00 77.12
CA GLN A 320 -57.60 69.70 77.64
C GLN A 320 -58.20 68.52 76.84
N GLN A 321 -59.45 68.62 76.40
CA GLN A 321 -60.10 67.61 75.55
C GLN A 321 -59.55 67.59 74.12
N ARG A 322 -59.17 68.76 73.57
CA ARG A 322 -58.48 68.87 72.28
C ARG A 322 -57.07 68.28 72.38
N GLU A 323 -56.33 68.61 73.43
CA GLU A 323 -55.00 68.09 73.73
C GLU A 323 -54.99 66.56 73.88
N SER A 324 -55.90 65.99 74.66
CA SER A 324 -56.01 64.52 74.79
C SER A 324 -56.36 63.86 73.46
N SER A 325 -57.32 64.41 72.70
CA SER A 325 -57.67 63.88 71.37
C SER A 325 -56.51 63.98 70.36
N ALA A 326 -55.69 65.03 70.44
CA ALA A 326 -54.50 65.19 69.61
C ALA A 326 -53.38 64.21 70.03
N CYS A 327 -53.21 63.97 71.33
CA CYS A 327 -52.29 62.97 71.85
C CYS A 327 -52.67 61.55 71.41
N GLU A 328 -53.97 61.21 71.44
CA GLU A 328 -54.49 59.94 70.91
C GLU A 328 -54.29 59.81 69.39
N GLN A 329 -54.54 60.88 68.62
CA GLN A 329 -54.29 60.90 67.17
C GLN A 329 -52.80 60.74 66.84
N VAL A 330 -51.90 61.42 67.56
CA VAL A 330 -50.44 61.27 67.40
C VAL A 330 -50.01 59.85 67.74
N LYS A 331 -50.54 59.25 68.82
CA LYS A 331 -50.26 57.86 69.18
C LYS A 331 -50.69 56.88 68.09
N GLN A 332 -51.91 57.04 67.55
CA GLN A 332 -52.39 56.22 66.43
C GLN A 332 -51.54 56.41 65.16
N ALA A 333 -51.15 57.65 64.84
CA ALA A 333 -50.31 57.94 63.69
C ALA A 333 -48.89 57.34 63.83
N VAL A 334 -48.31 57.35 65.03
CA VAL A 334 -47.03 56.69 65.32
C VAL A 334 -47.15 55.17 65.17
N GLN A 335 -48.19 54.55 65.74
CA GLN A 335 -48.42 53.10 65.61
C GLN A 335 -48.58 52.67 64.14
N MET A 336 -49.41 53.40 63.37
CA MET A 336 -49.57 53.17 61.92
C MET A 336 -48.26 53.34 61.14
N ALA A 337 -47.40 54.28 61.53
CA ALA A 337 -46.09 54.48 60.92
C ALA A 337 -45.12 53.35 61.29
N GLU A 338 -45.07 52.92 62.56
CA GLU A 338 -44.27 51.80 63.05
C GLU A 338 -44.64 50.49 62.34
N GLU A 339 -45.93 50.19 62.20
CA GLU A 339 -46.43 49.04 61.43
C GLU A 339 -46.03 49.11 59.95
N ALA A 340 -46.20 50.28 59.30
CA ALA A 340 -45.78 50.48 57.91
C ALA A 340 -44.25 50.36 57.73
N HIS A 341 -43.46 50.82 58.70
CA HIS A 341 -42.01 50.65 58.73
C HIS A 341 -41.60 49.18 58.94
N LEU A 342 -42.32 48.43 59.78
CA LEU A 342 -42.11 47.01 60.01
C LEU A 342 -42.39 46.19 58.74
N GLU A 343 -43.53 46.41 58.07
CA GLU A 343 -43.87 45.73 56.81
C GLU A 343 -42.92 46.11 55.67
N LYS A 344 -42.53 47.39 55.56
CA LYS A 344 -41.47 47.83 54.62
C LYS A 344 -40.16 47.08 54.87
N THR A 345 -39.77 46.89 56.13
CA THR A 345 -38.53 46.20 56.50
C THR A 345 -38.61 44.70 56.18
N LYS A 346 -39.74 44.04 56.48
CA LYS A 346 -40.01 42.65 56.04
C LYS A 346 -39.89 42.50 54.53
N ALA A 347 -40.53 43.37 53.76
CA ALA A 347 -40.50 43.35 52.31
C ALA A 347 -39.08 43.56 51.74
N LEU A 348 -38.28 44.46 52.33
CA LEU A 348 -36.88 44.67 51.95
C LEU A 348 -36.04 43.41 52.20
N VAL A 349 -36.14 42.80 53.39
CA VAL A 349 -35.42 41.55 53.72
C VAL A 349 -35.82 40.42 52.78
N GLN A 350 -37.11 40.29 52.43
CA GLN A 350 -37.57 39.31 51.42
C GLN A 350 -36.96 39.60 50.03
N CYS A 351 -36.92 40.86 49.59
CA CYS A 351 -36.29 41.25 48.33
C CYS A 351 -34.78 40.92 48.31
N GLU A 352 -34.07 41.12 49.42
CA GLU A 352 -32.65 40.80 49.55
C GLU A 352 -32.39 39.29 49.58
N GLN A 353 -33.22 38.53 50.30
CA GLN A 353 -33.17 37.06 50.30
C GLN A 353 -33.36 36.50 48.88
N LEU A 354 -34.39 36.96 48.16
CA LEU A 354 -34.67 36.57 46.77
C LEU A 354 -33.53 36.98 45.82
N LYS A 355 -32.99 38.20 45.92
CA LYS A 355 -31.79 38.60 45.18
C LYS A 355 -30.61 37.68 45.46
N SER A 356 -30.37 37.32 46.72
CA SER A 356 -29.26 36.45 47.10
C SER A 356 -29.39 35.04 46.52
N GLU A 357 -30.61 34.48 46.43
CA GLU A 357 -30.82 33.18 45.80
C GLU A 357 -30.75 33.28 44.28
N MET A 358 -31.30 34.32 43.65
CA MET A 358 -31.12 34.55 42.21
C MET A 358 -29.64 34.65 41.81
N GLU A 359 -28.82 35.34 42.62
CA GLU A 359 -27.37 35.41 42.39
C GLU A 359 -26.68 34.06 42.64
N ARG A 360 -27.10 33.26 43.64
CA ARG A 360 -26.62 31.87 43.81
C ARG A 360 -27.00 30.97 42.63
N GLN A 361 -28.21 31.09 42.10
CA GLN A 361 -28.70 30.36 40.93
C GLN A 361 -27.87 30.71 39.68
N LYS A 362 -27.69 32.02 39.41
CA LYS A 362 -26.80 32.54 38.36
C LYS A 362 -25.38 31.98 38.48
N ASN A 363 -24.75 32.09 39.65
CA ASN A 363 -23.40 31.57 39.86
C ASN A 363 -23.31 30.03 39.72
N ARG A 364 -24.39 29.27 40.01
CA ARG A 364 -24.45 27.82 39.73
C ARG A 364 -24.44 27.57 38.21
N LEU A 365 -25.29 28.27 37.46
CA LEU A 365 -25.38 28.16 36.00
C LEU A 365 -24.08 28.61 35.29
N GLU A 366 -23.46 29.69 35.76
CA GLU A 366 -22.18 30.17 35.22
C GLU A 366 -21.03 29.18 35.45
N ARG A 367 -20.97 28.53 36.63
CA ARG A 367 -19.99 27.46 36.90
C ARG A 367 -20.25 26.20 36.07
N GLU A 368 -21.50 25.80 35.89
CA GLU A 368 -21.86 24.66 35.03
C GLU A 368 -21.51 24.97 33.56
N LEU A 369 -21.85 26.16 33.07
CA LEU A 369 -21.48 26.60 31.72
C LEU A 369 -19.96 26.60 31.52
N ALA A 370 -19.19 27.10 32.49
CA ALA A 370 -17.73 27.04 32.45
C ALA A 370 -17.20 25.60 32.47
N ALA A 371 -17.78 24.71 33.28
CA ALA A 371 -17.40 23.29 33.32
C ALA A 371 -17.69 22.58 31.98
N GLN A 372 -18.84 22.85 31.36
CA GLN A 372 -19.20 22.31 30.05
C GLN A 372 -18.36 22.89 28.92
N LEU A 373 -17.95 24.17 29.00
CA LEU A 373 -17.01 24.78 28.05
C LEU A 373 -15.62 24.15 28.17
N ASN A 374 -15.09 24.00 29.39
CA ASN A 374 -13.81 23.36 29.65
C ASN A 374 -13.82 21.90 29.17
N LYS A 375 -14.85 21.11 29.53
CA LYS A 375 -15.00 19.73 29.04
C LYS A 375 -14.97 19.65 27.51
N ARG A 376 -15.62 20.60 26.81
CA ARG A 376 -15.58 20.71 25.35
C ARG A 376 -14.25 21.19 24.77
N THR A 377 -13.42 21.92 25.52
CA THR A 377 -12.04 22.21 25.09
C THR A 377 -11.14 21.02 25.29
N ASP A 378 -11.29 20.30 26.41
CA ASP A 378 -10.51 19.11 26.76
C ASP A 378 -10.79 17.95 25.78
N GLU A 379 -12.07 17.71 25.45
CA GLU A 379 -12.49 16.76 24.40
C GLU A 379 -11.88 17.13 23.03
N LYS A 380 -11.88 18.42 22.67
CA LYS A 380 -11.23 18.89 21.44
C LYS A 380 -9.71 18.81 21.49
N GLU A 381 -9.09 18.83 22.67
CA GLU A 381 -7.64 18.70 22.87
C GLU A 381 -7.22 17.25 22.71
N ALA A 382 -7.92 16.33 23.37
CA ALA A 382 -7.74 14.88 23.22
C ALA A 382 -7.84 14.46 21.75
N LEU A 383 -8.93 14.84 21.06
CA LEU A 383 -9.10 14.56 19.64
C LEU A 383 -7.99 15.17 18.75
N ARG A 384 -7.47 16.35 19.10
CA ARG A 384 -6.34 16.95 18.35
C ARG A 384 -5.04 16.17 18.53
N GLU A 385 -4.76 15.69 19.74
CA GLU A 385 -3.57 14.87 20.02
C GLU A 385 -3.72 13.42 19.52
N GLU A 386 -4.94 12.89 19.41
CA GLU A 386 -5.21 11.60 18.75
C GLU A 386 -5.00 11.68 17.23
N MET A 387 -5.65 12.64 16.56
CA MET A 387 -5.45 12.89 15.12
C MET A 387 -3.98 13.22 14.76
N LYS A 388 -3.24 13.80 15.71
CA LYS A 388 -1.80 14.07 15.57
C LYS A 388 -0.96 12.80 15.68
N LYS A 389 -1.24 11.91 16.64
CA LYS A 389 -0.59 10.58 16.73
C LYS A 389 -0.84 9.77 15.47
N GLU A 390 -2.09 9.67 15.01
CA GLU A 390 -2.42 8.97 13.76
C GLU A 390 -1.63 9.53 12.57
N ARG A 391 -1.45 10.85 12.50
CA ARG A 391 -0.61 11.50 11.48
C ARG A 391 0.88 11.20 11.65
N GLU A 392 1.39 11.14 12.88
CA GLU A 392 2.78 10.81 13.19
C GLU A 392 3.08 9.32 12.89
N ASP A 393 2.17 8.41 13.22
CA ASP A 393 2.23 6.98 12.89
C ASP A 393 2.15 6.73 11.38
N LEU A 394 1.25 7.41 10.66
CA LEU A 394 1.17 7.37 9.20
C LEU A 394 2.44 7.94 8.54
N ALA A 395 3.01 9.02 9.09
CA ALA A 395 4.28 9.57 8.61
C ALA A 395 5.44 8.58 8.83
N ALA A 396 5.50 7.92 9.99
CA ALA A 396 6.49 6.88 10.26
C ALA A 396 6.35 5.67 9.32
N MET A 397 5.11 5.25 9.02
CA MET A 397 4.85 4.18 8.04
C MET A 397 5.28 4.59 6.62
N VAL A 398 4.99 5.82 6.19
CA VAL A 398 5.43 6.34 4.87
C VAL A 398 6.95 6.42 4.79
N MET A 399 7.63 6.87 5.87
CA MET A 399 9.10 6.87 5.93
C MET A 399 9.66 5.45 5.79
N ALA A 400 9.18 4.48 6.57
CA ALA A 400 9.64 3.09 6.50
C ALA A 400 9.37 2.46 5.11
N MET A 401 8.25 2.79 4.46
CA MET A 401 7.98 2.37 3.08
C MET A 401 8.94 3.03 2.08
N SER A 402 9.30 4.30 2.25
CA SER A 402 10.28 4.97 1.39
C SER A 402 11.70 4.40 1.54
N GLU A 403 12.10 4.00 2.75
CA GLU A 403 13.36 3.29 3.00
C GLU A 403 13.38 1.91 2.33
N ASN A 404 12.26 1.17 2.38
CA ASN A 404 12.11 -0.10 1.68
C ASN A 404 12.18 0.06 0.16
N VAL A 405 11.55 1.10 -0.41
CA VAL A 405 11.64 1.41 -1.85
C VAL A 405 13.09 1.70 -2.25
N ALA A 406 13.79 2.59 -1.53
CA ALA A 406 15.18 2.92 -1.81
C ALA A 406 16.12 1.69 -1.70
N MET A 407 15.87 0.78 -0.76
CA MET A 407 16.62 -0.49 -0.66
C MET A 407 16.36 -1.43 -1.85
N LEU A 408 15.12 -1.50 -2.34
CA LEU A 408 14.74 -2.31 -3.50
C LEU A 408 15.30 -1.71 -4.81
N GLU A 409 15.24 -0.38 -4.99
CA GLU A 409 15.87 0.32 -6.10
C GLU A 409 17.38 0.04 -6.14
N ALA A 410 18.08 0.21 -5.02
CA ALA A 410 19.51 -0.12 -4.90
C ALA A 410 19.82 -1.63 -5.07
N GLN A 411 18.85 -2.52 -4.94
CA GLN A 411 18.99 -3.94 -5.30
C GLN A 411 18.79 -4.17 -6.81
N VAL A 412 17.78 -3.56 -7.41
CA VAL A 412 17.51 -3.60 -8.86
C VAL A 412 18.68 -3.03 -9.65
N GLU A 413 19.28 -1.91 -9.22
CA GLU A 413 20.47 -1.37 -9.87
C GLU A 413 21.68 -2.32 -9.81
N ARG A 414 21.92 -2.99 -8.68
CA ARG A 414 23.03 -3.96 -8.54
C ARG A 414 22.84 -5.15 -9.47
N ILE A 415 21.66 -5.76 -9.44
CA ILE A 415 21.29 -6.86 -10.35
C ILE A 415 21.39 -6.41 -11.82
N THR A 416 21.09 -5.15 -12.14
CA THR A 416 21.24 -4.59 -13.49
C THR A 416 22.72 -4.43 -13.89
N ARG A 417 23.58 -3.94 -12.97
CA ARG A 417 25.04 -3.87 -13.20
C ARG A 417 25.65 -5.25 -13.40
N GLU A 418 25.27 -6.22 -12.57
CA GLU A 418 25.69 -7.63 -12.65
C GLU A 418 25.22 -8.28 -13.96
N LYS A 419 23.93 -8.13 -14.32
CA LYS A 419 23.36 -8.57 -15.61
C LYS A 419 24.16 -8.01 -16.79
N ASN A 420 24.46 -6.72 -16.78
CA ASN A 420 25.19 -6.08 -17.88
C ASN A 420 26.65 -6.57 -17.95
N SER A 421 27.33 -6.78 -16.81
CA SER A 421 28.67 -7.39 -16.80
C SER A 421 28.66 -8.81 -17.38
N LEU A 422 27.66 -9.63 -17.03
CA LEU A 422 27.49 -10.99 -17.58
C LEU A 422 27.09 -10.98 -19.06
N ALA A 423 26.34 -9.98 -19.51
CA ALA A 423 26.04 -9.79 -20.94
C ALA A 423 27.31 -9.47 -21.74
N ASN A 424 28.11 -8.50 -21.28
CA ASN A 424 29.39 -8.15 -21.91
C ASN A 424 30.34 -9.36 -21.97
N GLN A 425 30.48 -10.13 -20.89
CA GLN A 425 31.30 -11.35 -20.86
C GLN A 425 30.80 -12.42 -21.85
N LEU A 426 29.47 -12.54 -22.03
CA LEU A 426 28.87 -13.44 -23.02
C LEU A 426 29.13 -12.96 -24.45
N GLU A 427 29.01 -11.65 -24.71
CA GLU A 427 29.29 -11.04 -26.01
C GLU A 427 30.77 -11.17 -26.38
N GLU A 428 31.69 -10.91 -25.45
CA GLU A 428 33.14 -11.14 -25.62
C GLU A 428 33.42 -12.62 -25.93
N SER A 429 32.79 -13.55 -25.19
CA SER A 429 32.91 -14.99 -25.43
C SER A 429 32.39 -15.41 -26.81
N GLN A 430 31.29 -14.79 -27.28
CA GLN A 430 30.74 -15.03 -28.62
C GLN A 430 31.66 -14.48 -29.72
N HIS A 431 32.25 -13.30 -29.55
CA HIS A 431 33.22 -12.74 -30.48
C HIS A 431 34.49 -13.61 -30.56
N GLN A 432 34.97 -14.14 -29.43
CA GLN A 432 36.09 -15.09 -29.39
C GLN A 432 35.74 -16.40 -30.11
N LEU A 433 34.56 -16.98 -29.88
CA LEU A 433 34.12 -18.18 -30.59
C LEU A 433 34.00 -17.95 -32.11
N ALA A 434 33.45 -16.80 -32.53
CA ALA A 434 33.33 -16.44 -33.94
C ALA A 434 34.70 -16.24 -34.62
N SER A 435 35.69 -15.65 -33.93
CA SER A 435 37.05 -15.55 -34.47
C SER A 435 37.73 -16.91 -34.58
N HIS A 436 37.58 -17.78 -33.57
CA HIS A 436 38.11 -19.14 -33.60
C HIS A 436 37.46 -20.00 -34.70
N GLU A 437 36.15 -19.85 -34.93
CA GLU A 437 35.46 -20.50 -36.04
C GLU A 437 35.96 -19.98 -37.41
N MET A 438 36.20 -18.68 -37.56
CA MET A 438 36.76 -18.10 -38.77
C MET A 438 38.19 -18.60 -39.04
N GLU A 439 39.03 -18.69 -38.02
CA GLU A 439 40.38 -19.26 -38.10
C GLU A 439 40.35 -20.75 -38.43
N MET A 440 39.49 -21.53 -37.76
CA MET A 440 39.30 -22.96 -38.03
C MET A 440 38.83 -23.19 -39.47
N ASN A 441 37.90 -22.38 -39.97
CA ASN A 441 37.45 -22.44 -41.37
C ASN A 441 38.56 -22.08 -42.37
N LYS A 442 39.42 -21.11 -42.04
CA LYS A 442 40.60 -20.74 -42.84
C LYS A 442 41.62 -21.89 -42.88
N VAL A 443 41.95 -22.50 -41.74
CA VAL A 443 42.87 -23.65 -41.66
C VAL A 443 42.30 -24.87 -42.38
N CYS A 444 41.00 -25.16 -42.24
CA CYS A 444 40.31 -26.18 -43.02
C CYS A 444 40.31 -25.87 -44.52
N GLY A 445 40.21 -24.59 -44.91
CA GLY A 445 40.36 -24.14 -46.30
C GLY A 445 41.74 -24.47 -46.87
N GLU A 446 42.79 -24.06 -46.16
CA GLU A 446 44.18 -24.32 -46.54
C GLU A 446 44.49 -25.82 -46.59
N MET A 447 44.07 -26.60 -45.59
CA MET A 447 44.27 -28.06 -45.58
C MET A 447 43.57 -28.74 -46.77
N ARG A 448 42.36 -28.31 -47.14
CA ARG A 448 41.67 -28.80 -48.36
C ARG A 448 42.40 -28.39 -49.63
N TYR A 449 42.97 -27.20 -49.70
CA TYR A 449 43.79 -26.75 -50.83
C TYR A 449 45.06 -27.60 -50.98
N GLN A 450 45.82 -27.82 -49.90
CA GLN A 450 47.04 -28.65 -49.89
C GLN A 450 46.74 -30.12 -50.21
N LEU A 451 45.63 -30.67 -49.69
CA LEU A 451 45.17 -32.03 -50.02
C LEU A 451 44.83 -32.16 -51.51
N ASN A 452 44.14 -31.17 -52.09
CA ASN A 452 43.85 -31.17 -53.52
C ASN A 452 45.13 -31.01 -54.36
N GLN A 453 46.07 -30.15 -53.95
CA GLN A 453 47.34 -29.95 -54.67
C GLN A 453 48.22 -31.21 -54.64
N THR A 454 48.31 -31.91 -53.51
CA THR A 454 49.05 -33.18 -53.38
C THR A 454 48.36 -34.31 -54.14
N LYS A 455 47.03 -34.37 -54.15
CA LYS A 455 46.26 -35.29 -54.99
C LYS A 455 46.55 -35.07 -56.48
N MET A 456 46.50 -33.84 -56.98
CA MET A 456 46.79 -33.54 -58.39
C MET A 456 48.23 -33.95 -58.77
N LYS A 457 49.22 -33.70 -57.90
CA LYS A 457 50.60 -34.15 -58.08
C LYS A 457 50.73 -35.68 -58.14
N LYS A 458 50.01 -36.40 -57.27
CA LYS A 458 49.93 -37.87 -57.26
C LYS A 458 49.31 -38.41 -58.55
N ASP A 459 48.16 -37.87 -58.96
CA ASP A 459 47.38 -38.40 -60.07
C ASP A 459 48.09 -38.19 -61.43
N GLU A 460 48.91 -37.13 -61.55
CA GLU A 460 49.83 -36.89 -62.66
C GLU A 460 51.08 -37.80 -62.61
N ALA A 461 51.72 -37.99 -61.45
CA ALA A 461 52.82 -38.94 -61.30
C ALA A 461 52.39 -40.40 -61.60
N GLU A 462 51.15 -40.78 -61.25
CA GLU A 462 50.57 -42.06 -61.66
C GLU A 462 50.31 -42.14 -63.17
N LYS A 463 50.03 -41.01 -63.83
CA LYS A 463 49.88 -40.93 -65.30
C LYS A 463 51.23 -41.09 -66.00
N GLU A 464 52.27 -40.41 -65.54
CA GLU A 464 53.65 -40.64 -66.01
C GLU A 464 54.06 -42.10 -65.81
N LEU A 465 53.82 -42.69 -64.62
CA LEU A 465 54.09 -44.09 -64.33
C LEU A 465 53.34 -45.05 -65.27
N ARG A 466 52.07 -44.77 -65.58
CA ARG A 466 51.28 -45.51 -66.58
C ARG A 466 51.89 -45.39 -67.98
N GLU A 467 52.28 -44.18 -68.40
CA GLU A 467 52.95 -43.97 -69.68
C GLU A 467 54.29 -44.71 -69.79
N TYR A 468 55.18 -44.58 -68.81
CA TYR A 468 56.46 -45.29 -68.75
C TYR A 468 56.27 -46.80 -68.84
N ARG A 469 55.32 -47.37 -68.07
CA ARG A 469 54.97 -48.81 -68.17
C ARG A 469 54.60 -49.20 -69.60
N THR A 470 53.75 -48.43 -70.29
CA THR A 470 53.41 -48.73 -71.70
C THR A 470 54.56 -48.52 -72.68
N LYS A 471 55.50 -47.59 -72.39
CA LYS A 471 56.72 -47.40 -73.20
C LYS A 471 57.63 -48.62 -73.07
N THR A 472 57.89 -49.08 -71.84
CA THR A 472 58.69 -50.28 -71.56
C THR A 472 58.06 -51.55 -72.14
N ILE A 473 56.73 -51.73 -72.07
CA ILE A 473 56.05 -52.88 -72.68
C ILE A 473 56.28 -52.91 -74.20
N ARG A 474 56.08 -51.79 -74.91
CA ARG A 474 56.35 -51.70 -76.37
C ARG A 474 57.81 -51.93 -76.71
N GLU A 475 58.74 -51.46 -75.88
CA GLU A 475 60.17 -51.76 -76.06
C GLU A 475 60.50 -53.24 -75.89
N LEU A 476 59.83 -53.95 -74.97
CA LEU A 476 59.97 -55.40 -74.81
C LEU A 476 59.39 -56.12 -76.03
N GLU A 477 58.18 -55.79 -76.45
CA GLU A 477 57.56 -56.33 -77.68
C GLU A 477 58.47 -56.18 -78.92
N ILE A 478 59.14 -55.03 -79.07
CA ILE A 478 60.11 -54.79 -80.16
C ILE A 478 61.40 -55.61 -80.00
N LYS A 479 61.88 -55.82 -78.76
CA LYS A 479 63.05 -56.66 -78.46
C LYS A 479 62.73 -58.13 -78.73
N ASP A 480 61.55 -58.60 -78.33
CA ASP A 480 61.07 -59.97 -78.53
C ASP A 480 60.91 -60.26 -80.03
N GLN A 481 60.26 -59.39 -80.80
CA GLN A 481 60.20 -59.48 -82.26
C GLN A 481 61.58 -59.48 -82.94
N LYS A 482 62.61 -58.88 -82.31
CA LYS A 482 63.99 -58.93 -82.82
C LYS A 482 64.69 -60.23 -82.42
N ILE A 483 64.42 -60.77 -81.23
CA ILE A 483 64.90 -62.09 -80.80
C ILE A 483 64.31 -63.18 -81.70
N GLU A 484 63.03 -63.12 -82.05
CA GLU A 484 62.38 -64.03 -83.01
C GLU A 484 63.06 -63.98 -84.38
N LYS A 485 63.28 -62.78 -84.94
CA LYS A 485 63.97 -62.60 -86.24
C LYS A 485 65.39 -63.16 -86.21
N LEU A 486 66.17 -62.84 -85.18
CA LEU A 486 67.53 -63.37 -85.01
C LEU A 486 67.52 -64.89 -84.78
N GLY A 487 66.48 -65.44 -84.13
CA GLY A 487 66.28 -66.89 -84.00
C GLY A 487 65.99 -67.58 -85.33
N LEU A 488 65.18 -66.97 -86.19
CA LEU A 488 64.93 -67.46 -87.56
C LEU A 488 66.20 -67.38 -88.42
N GLU A 489 66.95 -66.28 -88.37
CA GLU A 489 68.24 -66.12 -89.04
C GLU A 489 69.28 -67.15 -88.54
N LEU A 490 69.38 -67.35 -87.22
CA LEU A 490 70.26 -68.34 -86.60
C LEU A 490 69.89 -69.77 -87.02
N ASN A 491 68.59 -70.10 -87.06
CA ASN A 491 68.13 -71.41 -87.54
C ASN A 491 68.42 -71.61 -89.03
N GLY A 492 68.25 -70.60 -89.87
CA GLY A 492 68.64 -70.65 -91.29
C GLY A 492 70.15 -70.77 -91.48
N ASN A 493 70.96 -70.11 -90.64
CA ASN A 493 72.42 -70.28 -90.62
C ASN A 493 72.81 -71.69 -90.15
N LYS A 494 72.14 -72.24 -89.14
CA LYS A 494 72.35 -73.59 -88.63
C LYS A 494 72.01 -74.65 -89.69
N GLN A 495 70.88 -74.51 -90.40
CA GLN A 495 70.53 -75.38 -91.52
C GLN A 495 71.54 -75.32 -92.67
N ARG A 496 72.03 -74.11 -93.03
CA ARG A 496 73.09 -73.97 -94.03
C ARG A 496 74.43 -74.57 -93.59
N LEU A 497 74.77 -74.49 -92.30
CA LEU A 497 75.96 -75.12 -91.74
C LEU A 497 75.80 -76.65 -91.70
N GLU A 498 74.62 -77.16 -91.35
CA GLU A 498 74.30 -78.59 -91.37
C GLU A 498 74.36 -79.16 -92.79
N GLN A 499 73.85 -78.44 -93.78
CA GLN A 499 74.01 -78.79 -95.19
C GLN A 499 75.48 -78.77 -95.61
N ALA A 500 76.21 -77.68 -95.35
CA ALA A 500 77.63 -77.59 -95.69
C ALA A 500 78.48 -78.66 -94.97
N GLN A 501 78.09 -79.08 -93.77
CA GLN A 501 78.72 -80.19 -93.05
C GLN A 501 78.38 -81.54 -93.68
N GLN A 502 77.15 -81.75 -94.17
CA GLN A 502 76.76 -82.92 -94.97
C GLN A 502 77.55 -82.98 -96.29
N ASP A 503 77.64 -81.85 -97.01
CA ASP A 503 78.42 -81.70 -98.24
C ASP A 503 79.90 -82.00 -97.99
N VAL A 504 80.47 -81.50 -96.88
CA VAL A 504 81.84 -81.80 -96.45
C VAL A 504 82.01 -83.27 -96.03
N THR A 505 80.99 -83.94 -95.46
CA THR A 505 81.07 -85.39 -95.24
C THR A 505 81.01 -86.18 -96.55
N GLY A 506 80.15 -85.79 -97.51
CA GLY A 506 80.13 -86.38 -98.85
C GLY A 506 81.48 -86.21 -99.57
N ALA A 507 82.02 -85.00 -99.58
CA ALA A 507 83.34 -84.72 -100.13
C ALA A 507 84.47 -85.46 -99.38
N ARG A 508 84.35 -85.67 -98.06
CA ARG A 508 85.29 -86.51 -97.30
C ARG A 508 85.17 -87.99 -97.65
N GLU A 509 83.96 -88.50 -97.90
CA GLU A 509 83.78 -89.86 -98.40
C GLU A 509 84.30 -90.04 -99.82
N GLU A 510 84.16 -89.02 -100.69
CA GLU A 510 84.79 -88.98 -102.01
C GLU A 510 86.32 -88.92 -101.90
N CYS A 511 86.86 -88.08 -101.01
CA CYS A 511 88.28 -88.10 -100.68
C CYS A 511 88.71 -89.46 -100.13
N LEU A 512 87.92 -90.14 -99.29
CA LEU A 512 88.25 -91.49 -98.80
C LEU A 512 88.20 -92.53 -99.92
N LYS A 513 87.25 -92.45 -100.86
CA LYS A 513 87.20 -93.31 -102.06
C LYS A 513 88.42 -93.04 -102.97
N LEU A 514 88.85 -91.79 -103.10
CA LEU A 514 90.06 -91.39 -103.82
C LEU A 514 91.35 -91.79 -103.07
N THR A 515 91.38 -91.73 -101.74
CA THR A 515 92.49 -92.21 -100.89
C THR A 515 92.53 -93.74 -100.85
N GLU A 516 91.40 -94.43 -101.02
CA GLU A 516 91.36 -95.87 -101.28
C GLU A 516 91.92 -96.23 -102.66
N LEU A 517 91.62 -95.43 -103.70
CA LEU A 517 92.21 -95.62 -105.03
C LEU A 517 93.71 -95.26 -105.04
N LEU A 518 94.09 -94.21 -104.33
CA LEU A 518 95.48 -93.81 -104.12
C LEU A 518 96.23 -94.88 -103.31
N SER A 519 95.69 -95.38 -102.20
CA SER A 519 96.32 -96.47 -101.44
C SER A 519 96.38 -97.77 -102.24
N LYS A 520 95.45 -98.02 -103.18
CA LYS A 520 95.54 -99.16 -104.12
C LYS A 520 96.67 -98.98 -105.14
N SER A 521 96.94 -97.77 -105.64
CA SER A 521 98.08 -97.49 -106.54
C SER A 521 99.41 -97.33 -105.78
N GLU A 522 99.41 -96.74 -104.59
CA GLU A 522 100.53 -96.72 -103.66
C GLU A 522 100.88 -98.12 -103.18
N HIS A 523 99.93 -99.05 -102.98
CA HIS A 523 100.26 -100.45 -102.67
C HIS A 523 100.92 -101.18 -103.86
N GLN A 524 100.62 -100.78 -105.10
CA GLN A 524 101.39 -101.21 -106.29
C GLN A 524 102.79 -100.58 -106.35
N LEU A 525 102.98 -99.38 -105.80
CA LEU A 525 104.24 -98.63 -105.78
C LEU A 525 105.13 -99.02 -104.58
N HIS A 526 104.54 -99.37 -103.44
CA HIS A 526 105.20 -99.74 -102.18
C HIS A 526 105.76 -101.17 -102.22
N LEU A 527 105.41 -101.98 -103.23
CA LEU A 527 106.14 -103.19 -103.60
C LEU A 527 107.59 -102.91 -104.06
N THR A 528 107.98 -101.65 -104.29
CA THR A 528 109.33 -101.28 -104.75
C THR A 528 110.06 -100.18 -103.95
N ARG A 529 109.98 -100.15 -102.61
CA ARG A 529 111.16 -99.87 -101.73
C ARG A 529 110.93 -100.05 -100.22
N TYR A 530 112.02 -100.38 -99.52
CA TYR A 530 112.15 -100.38 -98.06
C TYR A 530 112.78 -99.06 -97.55
N PRO A 531 112.63 -98.67 -96.26
CA PRO A 531 112.92 -97.32 -95.77
C PRO A 531 114.26 -97.19 -95.03
N LEU A 532 114.74 -95.95 -94.86
CA LEU A 532 115.46 -95.50 -93.66
C LEU A 532 115.63 -93.96 -93.63
N SER A 533 115.39 -93.31 -92.49
CA SER A 533 116.37 -92.52 -91.71
C SER A 533 115.68 -91.68 -90.60
N TYR A 534 116.45 -91.20 -89.63
CA TYR A 534 116.02 -90.56 -88.37
C TYR A 534 116.99 -89.40 -88.00
N TYR A 535 116.67 -88.60 -86.98
CA TYR A 535 117.42 -87.40 -86.48
C TYR A 535 117.24 -86.11 -87.33
N MET A 536 117.37 -84.86 -86.81
CA MET A 536 117.97 -84.37 -85.55
C MET A 536 117.48 -82.95 -85.13
N LEU A 537 117.36 -82.67 -83.81
CA LEU A 537 117.63 -81.38 -83.05
C LEU A 537 117.00 -80.02 -83.52
N SER A 538 117.06 -78.85 -82.83
CA SER A 538 117.68 -78.33 -81.57
C SER A 538 116.88 -77.07 -81.06
N LEU A 539 116.59 -76.79 -79.77
CA LEU A 539 117.36 -76.18 -78.64
C LEU A 539 117.47 -74.62 -78.52
N LEU A 540 117.14 -74.08 -77.32
CA LEU A 540 117.78 -72.95 -76.53
C LEU A 540 117.83 -71.49 -77.14
N THR A 541 118.17 -70.34 -76.50
CA THR A 541 118.48 -69.77 -75.12
C THR A 541 118.54 -68.21 -75.24
N ASP A 542 118.62 -67.31 -74.22
CA ASP A 542 118.10 -67.16 -72.83
C ASP A 542 118.58 -65.80 -72.20
N GLY A 543 117.95 -65.28 -71.11
CA GLY A 543 118.43 -64.17 -70.24
C GLY A 543 118.07 -62.70 -70.59
N LEU A 544 118.35 -61.66 -69.78
CA LEU A 544 118.78 -61.55 -68.37
C LEU A 544 118.59 -60.09 -67.79
N ASN A 545 118.81 -59.91 -66.47
CA ASN A 545 118.56 -58.74 -65.57
C ASN A 545 119.10 -57.33 -65.96
N ASP A 546 118.56 -56.23 -65.38
CA ASP A 546 119.14 -55.49 -64.19
C ASP A 546 118.24 -54.33 -63.63
N ARG A 547 118.71 -53.65 -62.57
CA ARG A 547 118.02 -52.74 -61.63
C ARG A 547 117.84 -51.28 -62.07
N LYS A 548 116.67 -50.68 -61.75
CA LYS A 548 116.47 -49.25 -61.39
C LYS A 548 115.08 -49.02 -60.75
N VAL A 549 114.96 -49.10 -59.42
CA VAL A 549 113.64 -49.18 -58.73
C VAL A 549 113.41 -48.12 -57.62
N ALA A 550 114.42 -47.32 -57.26
CA ALA A 550 114.46 -46.67 -55.93
C ALA A 550 114.25 -45.13 -55.85
N SER A 551 113.90 -44.41 -56.92
CA SER A 551 113.75 -42.94 -56.86
C SER A 551 112.51 -42.34 -57.55
N ALA A 552 111.56 -43.16 -58.01
CA ALA A 552 110.33 -42.71 -58.67
C ALA A 552 109.04 -43.02 -57.87
N ARG A 553 109.18 -43.55 -56.63
CA ARG A 553 108.06 -43.98 -55.77
C ARG A 553 107.85 -43.13 -54.51
N ILE A 554 108.72 -42.15 -54.25
CA ILE A 554 108.61 -41.26 -53.08
C ILE A 554 107.79 -40.01 -53.44
N ALA A 555 108.12 -39.33 -54.54
CA ALA A 555 107.40 -38.13 -54.97
C ALA A 555 105.88 -38.34 -55.21
N LEU A 556 105.49 -39.47 -55.81
CA LEU A 556 104.06 -39.81 -55.98
C LEU A 556 103.36 -40.08 -54.64
N ALA A 557 104.05 -40.73 -53.69
CA ALA A 557 103.51 -40.98 -52.35
C ALA A 557 103.36 -39.69 -51.52
N GLU A 558 104.26 -38.71 -51.70
CA GLU A 558 104.18 -37.40 -51.05
C GLU A 558 102.99 -36.57 -51.58
N GLU A 559 102.72 -36.60 -52.89
CA GLU A 559 101.57 -35.93 -53.50
C GLU A 559 100.23 -36.60 -53.12
N GLU A 560 100.18 -37.94 -53.11
CA GLU A 560 99.03 -38.71 -52.60
C GLU A 560 98.77 -38.43 -51.10
N MET A 561 99.82 -38.36 -50.27
CA MET A 561 99.67 -38.09 -48.83
C MET A 561 99.24 -36.65 -48.56
N PHE A 562 99.74 -35.66 -49.31
CA PHE A 562 99.30 -34.26 -49.16
C PHE A 562 97.85 -34.05 -49.61
N SER A 563 97.42 -34.78 -50.66
CA SER A 563 96.02 -34.86 -51.08
C SER A 563 95.13 -35.49 -50.01
N GLY A 564 95.57 -36.62 -49.44
CA GLY A 564 94.88 -37.29 -48.32
C GLY A 564 94.69 -36.39 -47.10
N ILE A 565 95.75 -35.73 -46.63
CA ILE A 565 95.70 -34.80 -45.49
C ILE A 565 94.78 -33.60 -45.79
N GLN A 566 94.71 -33.12 -47.03
CA GLN A 566 93.73 -32.09 -47.40
C GLN A 566 92.28 -32.62 -47.40
N GLN A 567 92.05 -33.85 -47.84
CA GLN A 567 90.71 -34.44 -47.85
C GLN A 567 90.23 -34.78 -46.44
N GLU A 568 91.12 -35.26 -45.57
CA GLU A 568 90.88 -35.51 -44.15
C GLU A 568 90.50 -34.20 -43.45
N ARG A 569 91.29 -33.13 -43.57
CA ARG A 569 90.97 -31.80 -43.01
C ARG A 569 89.67 -31.20 -43.53
N ARG A 570 89.29 -31.47 -44.79
CA ARG A 570 87.98 -31.05 -45.31
C ARG A 570 86.84 -31.86 -44.68
N CYS A 571 87.04 -33.15 -44.40
CA CYS A 571 86.08 -33.99 -43.69
C CYS A 571 85.94 -33.56 -42.23
N GLU A 572 87.06 -33.31 -41.52
CA GLU A 572 87.08 -32.74 -40.17
C GLU A 572 86.33 -31.40 -40.12
N GLN A 573 86.59 -30.48 -41.05
CA GLN A 573 85.90 -29.19 -41.10
C GLN A 573 84.39 -29.34 -41.34
N VAL A 574 83.95 -30.30 -42.17
CA VAL A 574 82.52 -30.59 -42.36
C VAL A 574 81.90 -31.15 -41.08
N GLN A 575 82.56 -32.11 -40.41
CA GLN A 575 82.07 -32.67 -39.15
C GLN A 575 82.02 -31.62 -38.03
N VAL A 576 83.00 -30.72 -37.94
CA VAL A 576 82.98 -29.59 -36.99
C VAL A 576 81.83 -28.64 -37.30
N ASN A 577 81.61 -28.27 -38.58
CA ASN A 577 80.49 -27.43 -38.99
C ASN A 577 79.13 -28.09 -38.68
N GLU A 578 79.01 -29.41 -38.88
CA GLU A 578 77.81 -30.17 -38.52
C GLU A 578 77.57 -30.18 -37.01
N LEU A 579 78.61 -30.41 -36.20
CA LEU A 579 78.54 -30.36 -34.74
C LEU A 579 78.19 -28.96 -34.22
N ASP A 580 78.74 -27.89 -34.79
CA ASP A 580 78.38 -26.51 -34.47
C ASP A 580 76.94 -26.18 -34.88
N SER A 581 76.46 -26.71 -36.02
CA SER A 581 75.05 -26.57 -36.43
C SER A 581 74.10 -27.29 -35.47
N LEU A 582 74.51 -28.47 -34.98
CA LEU A 582 73.75 -29.22 -33.99
C LEU A 582 73.76 -28.51 -32.64
N LEU A 583 74.92 -28.04 -32.18
CA LEU A 583 75.09 -27.32 -30.91
C LEU A 583 74.32 -25.99 -30.90
N THR A 584 74.35 -25.24 -31.99
CA THR A 584 73.53 -24.02 -32.13
C THR A 584 72.03 -24.35 -32.15
N SER A 585 71.59 -25.39 -32.86
CA SER A 585 70.19 -25.83 -32.82
C SER A 585 69.73 -26.21 -31.40
N GLN A 586 70.54 -26.99 -30.67
CA GLN A 586 70.27 -27.38 -29.28
C GLN A 586 70.22 -26.15 -28.35
N ASN A 587 71.14 -25.20 -28.51
CA ASN A 587 71.12 -23.96 -27.74
C ASN A 587 69.87 -23.11 -28.02
N THR A 588 69.39 -23.01 -29.26
CA THR A 588 68.12 -22.32 -29.55
C THR A 588 66.90 -23.04 -28.96
N PHE A 589 66.91 -24.38 -28.91
CA PHE A 589 65.86 -25.16 -28.26
C PHE A 589 65.87 -24.98 -26.74
N ILE A 590 67.06 -25.01 -26.11
CA ILE A 590 67.24 -24.71 -24.67
C ILE A 590 66.80 -23.28 -24.34
N ALA A 591 67.05 -22.31 -25.21
CA ALA A 591 66.58 -20.94 -25.04
C ALA A 591 65.03 -20.87 -25.04
N LYS A 592 64.37 -21.51 -26.02
CA LYS A 592 62.90 -21.59 -26.08
C LYS A 592 62.29 -22.30 -24.87
N LEU A 593 62.88 -23.41 -24.41
CA LEU A 593 62.44 -24.09 -23.20
C LEU A 593 62.57 -23.19 -21.95
N LYS A 594 63.67 -22.45 -21.82
CA LYS A 594 63.84 -21.47 -20.72
C LYS A 594 62.79 -20.37 -20.78
N GLU A 595 62.46 -19.87 -21.98
CA GLU A 595 61.44 -18.84 -22.17
C GLU A 595 60.04 -19.36 -21.80
N GLU A 596 59.65 -20.56 -22.25
CA GLU A 596 58.39 -21.20 -21.86
C GLU A 596 58.31 -21.45 -20.35
N CYS A 597 59.40 -21.94 -19.73
CA CYS A 597 59.46 -22.07 -18.27
C CYS A 597 59.30 -20.72 -17.55
N CYS A 598 59.86 -19.62 -18.08
CA CYS A 598 59.65 -18.28 -17.53
C CYS A 598 58.20 -17.79 -17.70
N LEU A 599 57.57 -18.07 -18.85
CA LEU A 599 56.17 -17.72 -19.12
C LEU A 599 55.21 -18.52 -18.23
N LEU A 600 55.47 -19.82 -18.02
CA LEU A 600 54.73 -20.67 -17.09
C LEU A 600 54.89 -20.20 -15.65
N ALA A 601 56.10 -19.85 -15.21
CA ALA A 601 56.35 -19.31 -13.88
C ALA A 601 55.57 -18.01 -13.63
N ARG A 602 55.61 -17.04 -14.56
CA ARG A 602 54.83 -15.79 -14.48
C ARG A 602 53.32 -16.03 -14.46
N LYS A 603 52.82 -16.99 -15.26
CA LYS A 603 51.38 -17.36 -15.27
C LYS A 603 50.96 -17.95 -13.91
N LEU A 604 51.78 -18.83 -13.33
CA LEU A 604 51.54 -19.41 -11.99
C LEU A 604 51.57 -18.34 -10.90
N GLU A 605 52.54 -17.43 -10.95
CA GLU A 605 52.66 -16.30 -10.01
C GLU A 605 51.43 -15.38 -10.08
N GLN A 606 51.03 -14.97 -11.29
CA GLN A 606 49.82 -14.16 -11.52
C GLN A 606 48.54 -14.84 -11.03
N MET A 607 48.37 -16.15 -11.26
CA MET A 607 47.23 -16.89 -10.72
C MET A 607 47.28 -17.01 -9.19
N SER A 608 48.47 -17.19 -8.61
CA SER A 608 48.64 -17.23 -7.16
C SER A 608 48.31 -15.90 -6.48
N GLU A 609 48.61 -14.77 -7.13
CA GLU A 609 48.28 -13.44 -6.62
C GLU A 609 46.77 -13.16 -6.72
N LYS A 610 46.13 -13.57 -7.84
CA LYS A 610 44.66 -13.51 -7.98
C LYS A 610 43.97 -14.28 -6.87
N TYR A 611 44.29 -15.57 -6.70
CA TYR A 611 43.71 -16.38 -5.63
C TYR A 611 44.00 -15.80 -4.23
N ARG A 612 45.18 -15.23 -3.98
CA ARG A 612 45.48 -14.55 -2.70
C ARG A 612 44.60 -13.30 -2.51
N SER A 613 44.36 -12.52 -3.57
CA SER A 613 43.48 -11.35 -3.51
C SER A 613 42.00 -11.74 -3.31
N GLU A 614 41.53 -12.79 -3.96
CA GLU A 614 40.19 -13.37 -3.80
C GLU A 614 39.98 -13.90 -2.38
N VAL A 615 40.93 -14.66 -1.83
CA VAL A 615 40.90 -15.16 -0.44
C VAL A 615 40.88 -13.99 0.57
N ASN A 616 41.64 -12.93 0.32
CA ASN A 616 41.63 -11.73 1.18
C ASN A 616 40.28 -11.00 1.13
N GLN A 617 39.69 -10.84 -0.06
CA GLN A 617 38.34 -10.25 -0.22
C GLN A 617 37.29 -11.08 0.50
N LEU A 618 37.28 -12.41 0.29
CA LEU A 618 36.35 -13.33 0.96
C LEU A 618 36.54 -13.35 2.50
N SER A 619 37.75 -13.12 3.02
CA SER A 619 37.95 -12.94 4.47
C SER A 619 37.32 -11.66 4.98
N GLN A 620 37.49 -10.54 4.27
CA GLN A 620 36.89 -9.25 4.64
C GLN A 620 35.36 -9.30 4.57
N GLU A 621 34.78 -9.92 3.54
CA GLU A 621 33.34 -10.16 3.44
C GLU A 621 32.83 -11.05 4.57
N LYS A 622 33.54 -12.14 4.88
CA LYS A 622 33.21 -13.03 6.01
C LYS A 622 33.24 -12.29 7.34
N GLU A 623 34.25 -11.46 7.60
CA GLU A 623 34.35 -10.66 8.82
C GLU A 623 33.22 -9.62 8.91
N TYR A 624 32.91 -8.93 7.80
CA TYR A 624 31.79 -8.00 7.72
C TYR A 624 30.44 -8.70 7.97
N LEU A 625 30.19 -9.84 7.33
CA LEU A 625 28.97 -10.62 7.49
C LEU A 625 28.84 -11.19 8.90
N HIS A 626 29.94 -11.62 9.52
CA HIS A 626 29.96 -12.08 10.91
C HIS A 626 29.67 -10.94 11.89
N GLY A 627 30.30 -9.77 11.73
CA GLY A 627 30.03 -8.57 12.52
C GLY A 627 28.62 -8.00 12.31
N ARG A 628 28.00 -8.22 11.14
CA ARG A 628 26.58 -7.95 10.88
C ARG A 628 25.67 -8.98 11.58
N LEU A 629 26.02 -10.26 11.53
CA LEU A 629 25.28 -11.34 12.19
C LEU A 629 25.25 -11.13 13.70
N GLU A 630 26.39 -10.81 14.34
CA GLU A 630 26.44 -10.46 15.77
C GLU A 630 25.50 -9.31 16.16
N LYS A 631 25.41 -8.27 15.31
CA LYS A 631 24.52 -7.12 15.58
C LYS A 631 23.05 -7.52 15.47
N MET A 632 22.70 -8.37 14.50
CA MET A 632 21.35 -8.92 14.38
C MET A 632 21.01 -9.87 15.54
N GLN A 633 21.96 -10.71 15.97
CA GLN A 633 21.84 -11.59 17.13
C GLN A 633 21.51 -10.76 18.38
N LYS A 634 22.35 -9.77 18.72
CA LYS A 634 22.16 -8.88 19.87
C LYS A 634 20.79 -8.16 19.85
N ARG A 635 20.38 -7.64 18.68
CA ARG A 635 19.05 -7.03 18.51
C ARG A 635 17.91 -8.04 18.71
N ASN A 636 18.08 -9.30 18.31
CA ASN A 636 17.09 -10.34 18.57
C ASN A 636 17.03 -10.69 20.06
N ASP A 637 18.18 -10.88 20.71
CA ASP A 637 18.27 -11.14 22.15
C ASP A 637 17.66 -10.00 22.99
N GLU A 638 17.76 -8.74 22.52
CA GLU A 638 17.09 -7.57 23.10
C GLU A 638 15.57 -7.61 22.92
N LEU A 639 15.07 -7.99 21.74
CA LEU A 639 13.63 -8.12 21.46
C LEU A 639 13.00 -9.29 22.23
N ASP A 640 13.67 -10.44 22.34
CA ASP A 640 13.22 -11.57 23.15
C ASP A 640 13.15 -11.19 24.64
N GLN A 641 14.11 -10.40 25.14
CA GLN A 641 14.03 -9.82 26.48
C GLN A 641 12.85 -8.86 26.66
N GLN A 642 12.52 -8.04 25.67
CA GLN A 642 11.32 -7.19 25.71
C GLN A 642 10.03 -8.03 25.71
N CYS A 643 9.93 -9.06 24.87
CA CYS A 643 8.81 -10.00 24.86
C CYS A 643 8.62 -10.69 26.21
N ILE A 644 9.71 -11.15 26.86
CA ILE A 644 9.68 -11.73 28.21
C ILE A 644 9.23 -10.68 29.25
N GLN A 645 9.68 -9.43 29.15
CA GLN A 645 9.26 -8.35 30.06
C GLN A 645 7.77 -7.99 29.88
N HIS A 646 7.27 -7.96 28.64
CA HIS A 646 5.86 -7.76 28.33
C HIS A 646 5.01 -8.92 28.84
N GLY A 647 5.42 -10.18 28.66
CA GLY A 647 4.74 -11.35 29.25
C GLY A 647 4.66 -11.25 30.79
N ARG A 648 5.75 -10.86 31.46
CA ARG A 648 5.77 -10.60 32.91
C ARG A 648 4.91 -9.39 33.32
N MET A 649 4.63 -8.45 32.42
CA MET A 649 3.70 -7.34 32.65
C MET A 649 2.24 -7.81 32.51
N HIS A 650 1.92 -8.55 31.45
CA HIS A 650 0.59 -9.11 31.23
C HIS A 650 0.13 -10.04 32.35
N GLU A 651 0.98 -10.95 32.87
CA GLU A 651 0.57 -11.80 34.01
C GLU A 651 0.36 -11.01 35.32
N ARG A 652 1.10 -9.91 35.55
CA ARG A 652 0.81 -8.99 36.67
C ARG A 652 -0.53 -8.28 36.48
N MET A 653 -0.83 -7.82 35.26
CA MET A 653 -2.10 -7.17 34.94
C MET A 653 -3.29 -8.15 35.05
N LYS A 654 -3.15 -9.37 34.52
CA LYS A 654 -4.12 -10.47 34.65
C LYS A 654 -4.36 -10.86 36.11
N SER A 655 -3.30 -10.97 36.92
CA SER A 655 -3.43 -11.19 38.37
C SER A 655 -4.21 -10.07 39.07
N ARG A 656 -3.97 -8.80 38.70
CA ARG A 656 -4.71 -7.65 39.25
C ARG A 656 -6.16 -7.60 38.79
N LEU A 657 -6.46 -7.99 37.55
CA LEU A 657 -7.83 -8.13 37.04
C LEU A 657 -8.59 -9.24 37.80
N GLN A 658 -7.96 -10.39 38.05
CA GLN A 658 -8.54 -11.45 38.88
C GLN A 658 -8.79 -11.03 40.33
N GLN A 659 -7.98 -10.14 40.89
CA GLN A 659 -8.22 -9.55 42.21
C GLN A 659 -9.41 -8.58 42.21
N LEU A 660 -9.53 -7.75 41.16
CA LEU A 660 -10.65 -6.82 41.00
C LEU A 660 -11.97 -7.56 40.75
N ASP A 661 -11.97 -8.60 39.91
CA ASP A 661 -13.13 -9.47 39.68
C ASP A 661 -13.61 -10.13 40.97
N LYS A 662 -12.72 -10.76 41.75
CA LYS A 662 -13.04 -11.30 43.08
C LYS A 662 -13.61 -10.26 44.04
N HIS A 663 -13.10 -9.02 44.01
CA HIS A 663 -13.64 -7.93 44.82
C HIS A 663 -15.06 -7.54 44.37
N CYS A 664 -15.30 -7.41 43.06
CA CYS A 664 -16.63 -7.14 42.49
C CYS A 664 -17.64 -8.26 42.76
N GLN A 665 -17.21 -9.52 42.74
CA GLN A 665 -18.04 -10.67 43.13
C GLN A 665 -18.40 -10.62 44.63
N ALA A 666 -17.45 -10.30 45.50
CA ALA A 666 -17.69 -10.16 46.93
C ALA A 666 -18.64 -8.98 47.26
N THR A 667 -18.49 -7.82 46.62
CA THR A 667 -19.44 -6.70 46.82
C THR A 667 -20.81 -6.99 46.23
N ALA A 668 -20.90 -7.70 45.10
CA ALA A 668 -22.18 -8.16 44.55
C ALA A 668 -22.90 -9.15 45.49
N GLN A 669 -22.17 -10.09 46.10
CA GLN A 669 -22.69 -11.00 47.12
C GLN A 669 -23.23 -10.24 48.32
N GLN A 670 -22.47 -9.28 48.86
CA GLN A 670 -22.91 -8.42 49.98
C GLN A 670 -24.18 -7.61 49.63
N LEU A 671 -24.30 -7.10 48.39
CA LEU A 671 -25.51 -6.40 47.95
C LEU A 671 -26.72 -7.35 47.86
N VAL A 672 -26.54 -8.59 47.42
CA VAL A 672 -27.60 -9.61 47.39
C VAL A 672 -28.02 -10.02 48.82
N GLU A 673 -27.07 -10.17 49.75
CA GLU A 673 -27.37 -10.42 51.16
C GLU A 673 -28.16 -9.27 51.81
N LEU A 674 -27.77 -8.02 51.54
CA LEU A 674 -28.49 -6.84 52.02
C LEU A 674 -29.89 -6.73 51.43
N LEU A 675 -30.07 -7.00 50.12
CA LEU A 675 -31.38 -7.04 49.47
C LEU A 675 -32.26 -8.17 50.03
N ASN A 676 -31.71 -9.36 50.29
CA ASN A 676 -32.44 -10.46 50.93
C ASN A 676 -32.89 -10.07 52.35
N LYS A 677 -32.02 -9.43 53.13
CA LYS A 677 -32.33 -8.95 54.48
C LYS A 677 -33.37 -7.83 54.47
N GLN A 678 -33.31 -6.91 53.50
CA GLN A 678 -34.32 -5.88 53.29
C GLN A 678 -35.68 -6.49 52.92
N ASN A 679 -35.71 -7.48 52.03
CA ASN A 679 -36.93 -8.21 51.65
C ASN A 679 -37.51 -8.99 52.83
N GLN A 680 -36.69 -9.55 53.71
CA GLN A 680 -37.15 -10.20 54.93
C GLN A 680 -37.78 -9.19 55.90
N LEU A 681 -37.10 -8.07 56.19
CA LEU A 681 -37.64 -6.99 57.02
C LEU A 681 -38.94 -6.38 56.44
N PHE A 682 -39.08 -6.36 55.11
CA PHE A 682 -40.31 -5.92 54.45
C PHE A 682 -41.47 -6.90 54.69
N LYS A 683 -41.23 -8.22 54.60
CA LYS A 683 -42.22 -9.26 54.93
C LYS A 683 -42.62 -9.21 56.41
N GLU A 684 -41.64 -9.09 57.31
CA GLU A 684 -41.89 -8.93 58.76
C GLU A 684 -42.74 -7.67 59.03
N LYS A 685 -42.45 -6.55 58.36
CA LYS A 685 -43.27 -5.33 58.43
C LYS A 685 -44.69 -5.53 57.87
N GLN A 686 -44.87 -6.30 56.80
CA GLN A 686 -46.20 -6.62 56.25
C GLN A 686 -47.01 -7.44 57.26
N LEU A 687 -46.43 -8.50 57.81
CA LEU A 687 -47.06 -9.34 58.85
C LEU A 687 -47.45 -8.50 60.08
N LEU A 688 -46.54 -7.67 60.60
CA LEU A 688 -46.85 -6.74 61.71
C LEU A 688 -47.95 -5.72 61.36
N THR A 689 -48.05 -5.30 60.09
CA THR A 689 -49.14 -4.41 59.64
C THR A 689 -50.48 -5.15 59.58
N GLU A 690 -50.48 -6.43 59.23
CA GLU A 690 -51.66 -7.30 59.22
C GLU A 690 -52.12 -7.64 60.65
N GLU A 691 -51.18 -7.96 61.53
CA GLU A 691 -51.40 -8.12 62.98
C GLU A 691 -52.05 -6.86 63.58
N VAL A 692 -51.51 -5.67 63.30
CA VAL A 692 -52.10 -4.39 63.77
C VAL A 692 -53.48 -4.11 63.15
N ARG A 693 -53.76 -4.53 61.90
CA ARG A 693 -55.12 -4.45 61.34
C ARG A 693 -56.07 -5.42 62.05
N PHE A 694 -55.63 -6.64 62.33
CA PHE A 694 -56.41 -7.65 63.04
C PHE A 694 -56.75 -7.18 64.46
N LEU A 695 -55.77 -6.70 65.21
CA LEU A 695 -55.95 -6.12 66.55
C LEU A 695 -56.91 -4.92 66.54
N ARG A 696 -56.76 -3.97 65.61
CA ARG A 696 -57.73 -2.85 65.45
C ARG A 696 -59.13 -3.31 65.03
N THR A 697 -59.26 -4.48 64.40
CA THR A 697 -60.55 -5.05 64.02
C THR A 697 -61.21 -5.75 65.20
N GLN A 698 -60.42 -6.39 66.09
CA GLN A 698 -60.90 -6.83 67.39
C GLN A 698 -61.28 -5.64 68.28
N GLU A 699 -60.42 -4.64 68.44
CA GLU A 699 -60.67 -3.41 69.21
C GLU A 699 -62.02 -2.77 68.81
N LYS A 700 -62.25 -2.55 67.51
CA LYS A 700 -63.53 -2.07 66.99
C LYS A 700 -64.73 -2.99 67.23
N LYS A 701 -64.50 -4.31 67.32
CA LYS A 701 -65.57 -5.26 67.66
C LYS A 701 -65.89 -5.18 69.15
N TRP A 702 -64.89 -5.17 70.02
CA TRP A 702 -65.06 -4.99 71.46
C TRP A 702 -65.75 -3.65 71.76
N ASP A 703 -65.37 -2.56 71.08
CA ASP A 703 -66.05 -1.25 71.12
C ASP A 703 -67.52 -1.28 70.67
N ALA A 704 -67.88 -2.20 69.76
CA ALA A 704 -69.24 -2.36 69.26
C ALA A 704 -70.08 -3.22 70.22
N ASP A 705 -69.51 -4.33 70.69
CA ASP A 705 -70.09 -5.22 71.70
C ASP A 705 -70.37 -4.40 72.99
N LEU A 706 -69.40 -3.58 73.45
CA LEU A 706 -69.55 -2.69 74.61
C LEU A 706 -70.61 -1.59 74.41
N LYS A 707 -70.83 -1.14 73.16
CA LYS A 707 -71.88 -0.15 72.85
C LYS A 707 -73.28 -0.77 72.88
N GLN A 708 -73.43 -2.02 72.42
CA GLN A 708 -74.70 -2.74 72.54
C GLN A 708 -75.11 -2.90 74.00
N ASP A 709 -74.15 -3.20 74.90
CA ASP A 709 -74.41 -3.23 76.35
C ASP A 709 -74.83 -1.86 76.92
N THR A 710 -74.32 -0.73 76.38
CA THR A 710 -74.72 0.61 76.86
C THR A 710 -76.05 1.12 76.30
N ASP A 711 -76.42 0.79 75.05
CA ASP A 711 -77.71 1.19 74.48
C ASP A 711 -78.86 0.23 74.87
N GLY A 712 -78.55 -0.91 75.50
CA GLY A 712 -79.52 -1.77 76.19
C GLY A 712 -80.02 -1.27 77.55
N ILE A 713 -79.58 -0.08 78.00
CA ILE A 713 -79.93 0.52 79.31
C ILE A 713 -80.64 1.89 79.12
N LYS A 714 -81.57 1.95 78.16
CA LYS A 714 -82.50 3.06 77.93
C LYS A 714 -83.88 2.54 77.52
#